data_AF-A0A926JMW2-F1
#
_entry.id   AF-A0A926JMW2-F1
#
_cell.length_a   1.000
_cell.length_b   1.000
_cell.length_c   1.000
_cell.angle_alpha   90.00
_cell.angle_beta   90.00
_cell.angle_gamma   90.00
#
_symmetry.space_group_name_H-M   'P 1'
#
loop_
_entity.id
_entity.type
_entity.pdbx_description
1 polymer ?
#
loop_
_entity_poly.entity_id
_entity_poly.type
_entity_poly.pdbx_seq_one_letter_code
_entity_poly.pdbx_strand_id
1 'polypeptide(L)'
;MTVAVVPAQPRQLDRRPDDAQMVAAWAEWIRGELNPGWRPGEWNADVLLFVGDPHNPRTSVAVCRIAGCGAAMMNPGYCKPCRDAYRESGMTKEEFEATYTRTFRRVAAHRSLATCAVSACPGDAFSLGLCLTHYRGWAKAKKRSEIDMPEWVARQKPLGAAERCRVPGCSRERSQNNGLCRTHHRQWRLQAGQADRVGDGSAAAARWAERQSPFLAAHMFSLAPLSAVARLEMLYVLQRRDERGQNLSPQAVRGVVGLLAELPSIALAGEAFPDPSQAGYEGTVSLLSGVRWDIETGFDQFRGVDPARKLVWDLRTVSQKIPSLKKTQSALRNPSSLDFGEIRQGWLRELVMHWARTTSPSSKDLREHVWACVIASRALELRPGGGDDPGKLQFSDVTAIVDAFRTARGRQGKVYASTTLVKRAGQFFDLLDFGRREGVLDDLSSRFVRHPDHHTIKKVDENDEEIGKAIPEAVIRQLDQHVRLLGKDFPYGELPPEAVNAMLRTAYVVLRDTGRRPAEVAGLDLDCLEFDNGEYQLVWHNTKGRRRRRRLPVHQQTVDAIKDWQEIRAGLDLPDNSAEHLFPAITNRYRHLDTGYLSRFIRSWADSIPVLESEELGRDGTPLPFDRTKIFPYAFRHTFCQRYADAGVPLHVLQALMDHRSADTTAA
;
A
#
# COMPACT_ATOMS: atom_id res chain seq x y z
N MET A 1 12.12 8.38 37.77
CA MET A 1 12.56 6.99 37.98
C MET A 1 12.84 6.37 36.62
N THR A 2 14.09 6.39 36.19
CA THR A 2 14.56 5.80 34.92
C THR A 2 14.87 4.33 35.16
N VAL A 3 14.04 3.45 34.60
CA VAL A 3 14.26 2.00 34.66
C VAL A 3 15.53 1.67 33.87
N ALA A 4 16.53 1.16 34.58
CA ALA A 4 17.76 0.65 34.01
C ALA A 4 17.48 -0.70 33.35
N VAL A 5 17.66 -0.79 32.03
CA VAL A 5 17.68 -2.06 31.31
C VAL A 5 19.04 -2.69 31.57
N VAL A 6 19.06 -3.76 32.37
CA VAL A 6 20.24 -4.61 32.61
C VAL A 6 20.47 -5.47 31.36
N PRO A 7 21.69 -5.54 30.79
CA PRO A 7 21.96 -6.44 29.68
C PRO A 7 21.93 -7.90 30.16
N ALA A 8 21.10 -8.73 29.52
CA ALA A 8 21.07 -10.16 29.76
C ALA A 8 22.41 -10.81 29.36
N GLN A 9 22.89 -11.77 30.16
CA GLN A 9 24.08 -12.56 29.84
C GLN A 9 23.88 -13.31 28.50
N PRO A 10 24.91 -13.40 27.64
CA PRO A 10 24.81 -14.09 26.36
C PRO A 10 24.60 -15.59 26.59
N ARG A 11 23.48 -16.12 26.11
CA ARG A 11 23.27 -17.57 25.95
C ARG A 11 24.23 -18.06 24.86
N GLN A 12 25.17 -18.93 25.21
CA GLN A 12 25.95 -19.67 24.24
C GLN A 12 25.00 -20.55 23.42
N LEU A 13 24.85 -20.22 22.13
CA LEU A 13 24.19 -21.08 21.17
C LEU A 13 25.17 -22.20 20.80
N ASP A 14 24.87 -23.43 21.22
CA ASP A 14 25.60 -24.63 20.80
C ASP A 14 25.56 -24.75 19.27
N ARG A 15 26.72 -24.65 18.61
CA ARG A 15 26.83 -24.79 17.15
C ARG A 15 27.20 -26.22 16.79
N ARG A 16 26.44 -26.85 15.88
CA ARG A 16 26.84 -28.12 15.27
C ARG A 16 27.89 -27.85 14.18
N PRO A 17 28.88 -28.76 13.97
CA PRO A 17 29.92 -28.59 12.94
C PRO A 17 29.35 -28.35 11.52
N ASP A 18 28.24 -28.99 11.18
CA ASP A 18 27.57 -28.87 9.88
C ASP A 18 27.05 -27.43 9.62
N ASP A 19 26.69 -26.70 10.67
CA ASP A 19 26.19 -25.32 10.55
C ASP A 19 27.33 -24.37 10.13
N ALA A 20 28.57 -24.62 10.56
CA ALA A 20 29.69 -23.73 10.24
C ALA A 20 30.06 -23.78 8.74
N GLN A 21 30.04 -24.98 8.14
CA GLN A 21 30.29 -25.15 6.71
C GLN A 21 29.15 -24.53 5.88
N MET A 22 27.90 -24.73 6.31
CA MET A 22 26.72 -24.12 5.68
C MET A 22 26.78 -22.59 5.72
N VAL A 23 27.14 -22.00 6.86
CA VAL A 23 27.33 -20.55 7.02
C VAL A 23 28.38 -20.01 6.06
N ALA A 24 29.51 -20.70 5.90
CA ALA A 24 30.58 -20.28 5.01
C ALA A 24 30.15 -20.31 3.53
N ALA A 25 29.50 -21.41 3.10
CA ALA A 25 28.99 -21.55 1.74
C ALA A 25 27.89 -20.51 1.44
N TRP A 26 26.98 -20.28 2.39
CA TRP A 26 25.96 -19.24 2.29
C TRP A 26 26.55 -17.83 2.18
N ALA A 27 27.55 -17.51 3.00
CA ALA A 27 28.23 -16.22 2.95
C ALA A 27 28.91 -15.99 1.59
N GLU A 28 29.51 -17.03 1.01
CA GLU A 28 30.12 -16.95 -0.32
C GLU A 28 29.08 -16.74 -1.42
N TRP A 29 27.96 -17.45 -1.36
CA TRP A 29 26.84 -17.23 -2.28
C TRP A 29 26.31 -15.79 -2.19
N ILE A 30 26.11 -15.24 -0.98
CA ILE A 30 25.67 -13.85 -0.82
C ILE A 30 26.66 -12.88 -1.47
N ARG A 31 27.98 -13.08 -1.30
CA ARG A 31 28.98 -12.19 -1.91
C ARG A 31 28.84 -12.11 -3.43
N GLY A 32 28.51 -13.22 -4.09
CA GLY A 32 28.22 -13.25 -5.53
C GLY A 32 26.96 -12.49 -5.93
N GLU A 33 25.99 -12.36 -5.02
CA GLU A 33 24.71 -11.67 -5.26
C GLU A 33 24.73 -10.18 -4.89
N LEU A 34 25.75 -9.71 -4.16
CA LEU A 34 25.84 -8.32 -3.72
C LEU A 34 26.36 -7.40 -4.83
N ASN A 35 25.70 -6.26 -5.00
CA ASN A 35 26.20 -5.16 -5.82
C ASN A 35 27.20 -4.31 -5.00
N PRO A 36 28.50 -4.28 -5.36
CA PRO A 36 29.51 -3.49 -4.64
C PRO A 36 29.33 -1.99 -4.82
N GLY A 37 28.69 -1.55 -5.91
CA GLY A 37 28.39 -0.15 -6.21
C GLY A 37 27.02 0.31 -5.69
N TRP A 38 26.44 -0.37 -4.70
CA TRP A 38 25.14 0.00 -4.16
C TRP A 38 25.19 1.36 -3.47
N ARG A 39 24.34 2.30 -3.94
CA ARG A 39 24.15 3.63 -3.34
C ARG A 39 25.47 4.40 -3.12
N PRO A 40 26.28 4.68 -4.14
CA PRO A 40 27.65 5.20 -3.99
C PRO A 40 27.74 6.57 -3.29
N GLY A 41 26.66 7.36 -3.28
CA GLY A 41 26.58 8.63 -2.55
C GLY A 41 26.07 8.52 -1.10
N GLU A 42 25.53 7.38 -0.69
CA GLU A 42 24.93 7.17 0.64
C GLU A 42 25.59 6.03 1.42
N TRP A 43 26.12 5.00 0.77
CA TRP A 43 26.73 3.83 1.39
C TRP A 43 28.25 3.84 1.29
N ASN A 44 28.91 3.65 2.44
CA ASN A 44 30.36 3.45 2.53
C ASN A 44 30.63 2.05 3.11
N ALA A 45 31.17 1.16 2.26
CA ALA A 45 31.45 -0.23 2.63
C ALA A 45 32.62 -0.37 3.62
N ASP A 46 33.65 0.47 3.53
CA ASP A 46 34.87 0.38 4.36
C ASP A 46 34.58 0.59 5.84
N VAL A 47 33.63 1.49 6.14
CA VAL A 47 33.21 1.79 7.52
C VAL A 47 31.81 1.29 7.85
N LEU A 48 31.17 0.55 6.94
CA LEU A 48 29.83 -0.02 7.08
C LEU A 48 28.79 1.03 7.51
N LEU A 49 28.85 2.21 6.90
CA LEU A 49 28.06 3.38 7.26
C LEU A 49 27.21 3.82 6.09
N PHE A 50 25.91 3.96 6.34
CA PHE A 50 24.98 4.63 5.45
C PHE A 50 24.71 6.05 5.96
N VAL A 51 24.78 7.03 5.06
CA VAL A 51 24.46 8.44 5.27
C VAL A 51 23.39 8.80 4.25
N GLY A 52 22.13 8.87 4.69
CA GLY A 52 21.00 9.10 3.79
C GLY A 52 20.99 10.51 3.21
N ASP A 53 20.83 10.59 1.89
CA ASP A 53 20.64 11.82 1.13
C ASP A 53 19.16 12.23 1.16
N PRO A 54 18.80 13.38 1.76
CA PRO A 54 17.44 13.89 1.79
C PRO A 54 16.85 14.22 0.42
N HIS A 55 17.67 14.37 -0.63
CA HIS A 55 17.21 14.58 -1.99
C HIS A 55 16.89 13.28 -2.72
N ASN A 56 17.28 12.14 -2.15
CA ASN A 56 16.95 10.85 -2.72
C ASN A 56 15.54 10.42 -2.27
N PRO A 57 14.54 10.36 -3.17
CA PRO A 57 13.16 10.02 -2.80
C PRO A 57 13.00 8.57 -2.31
N ARG A 58 14.03 7.73 -2.50
CA ARG A 58 14.10 6.34 -2.08
C ARG A 58 14.65 6.18 -0.65
N THR A 59 15.03 7.28 0.00
CA THR A 59 15.56 7.31 1.36
C THR A 59 14.60 8.10 2.25
N SER A 60 14.03 7.46 3.28
CA SER A 60 13.03 8.06 4.18
C SER A 60 13.69 8.99 5.20
N VAL A 61 14.22 10.10 4.70
CA VAL A 61 14.88 11.16 5.46
C VAL A 61 14.30 12.50 4.99
N ALA A 62 14.19 13.44 5.93
CA ALA A 62 13.84 14.82 5.63
C ALA A 62 14.78 15.78 6.35
N VAL A 63 14.82 17.02 5.88
CA VAL A 63 15.52 18.11 6.56
C VAL A 63 14.49 19.10 7.09
N CYS A 64 14.75 19.68 8.25
CA CYS A 64 13.90 20.71 8.83
C CYS A 64 13.83 21.92 7.89
N ARG A 65 12.61 22.36 7.56
CA ARG A 65 12.35 23.41 6.57
C ARG A 65 12.82 24.81 6.96
N ILE A 66 12.90 25.07 8.26
CA ILE A 66 13.33 26.37 8.81
C ILE A 66 14.75 26.74 8.33
N ALA A 67 14.88 27.96 7.80
CA ALA A 67 16.14 28.54 7.38
C ALA A 67 17.19 28.46 8.49
N GLY A 68 18.43 28.09 8.13
CA GLY A 68 19.54 27.92 9.08
C GLY A 68 19.47 26.66 9.95
N CYS A 69 18.35 25.93 9.98
CA CYS A 69 18.21 24.71 10.76
C CYS A 69 18.98 23.55 10.10
N GLY A 70 18.48 22.95 9.02
CA GLY A 70 19.19 21.83 8.40
C GLY A 70 19.22 20.54 9.25
N ALA A 71 18.41 20.46 10.32
CA ALA A 71 18.30 19.28 11.17
C ALA A 71 17.78 18.09 10.35
N ALA A 72 18.49 16.95 10.38
CA ALA A 72 18.01 15.74 9.74
C ALA A 72 16.90 15.09 10.59
N MET A 73 15.86 14.61 9.92
CA MET A 73 14.64 14.09 10.51
C MET A 73 14.15 12.88 9.71
N MET A 74 13.18 12.19 10.30
CA MET A 74 12.59 10.97 9.74
C MET A 74 11.35 11.30 8.90
N ASN A 75 10.67 12.40 9.23
CA ASN A 75 9.47 12.87 8.55
C ASN A 75 9.64 14.33 8.12
N PRO A 76 9.03 14.75 7.00
CA PRO A 76 9.01 16.15 6.59
C PRO A 76 8.42 17.10 7.66
N GLY A 77 8.86 18.36 7.67
CA GLY A 77 8.29 19.41 8.50
C GLY A 77 9.31 20.10 9.42
N TYR A 78 8.96 20.24 10.70
CA TYR A 78 9.79 20.90 11.71
C TYR A 78 10.40 19.90 12.70
N CYS A 79 11.67 20.08 13.00
CA CYS A 79 12.30 19.38 14.11
C CYS A 79 11.67 19.82 15.43
N LYS A 80 11.76 19.01 16.49
CA LYS A 80 11.11 19.32 17.77
C LYS A 80 11.37 20.75 18.26
N PRO A 81 12.61 21.27 18.31
CA PRO A 81 12.85 22.65 18.75
C PRO A 81 12.21 23.72 17.85
N CYS A 82 12.24 23.56 16.52
CA CYS A 82 11.57 24.49 15.61
C CYS A 82 10.04 24.41 15.73
N ARG A 83 9.51 23.21 16.01
CA ARG A 83 8.09 22.99 16.22
C ARG A 83 7.61 23.62 17.53
N ASP A 84 8.41 23.49 18.58
CA ASP A 84 8.13 24.11 19.87
C ASP A 84 8.18 25.64 19.73
N ALA A 85 9.20 26.19 19.06
CA ALA A 85 9.28 27.62 18.74
C ALA A 85 8.11 28.12 17.86
N TYR A 86 7.68 27.33 16.87
CA TYR A 86 6.51 27.65 16.06
C TYR A 86 5.24 27.73 16.92
N ARG A 87 5.01 26.74 17.78
CA ARG A 87 3.86 26.70 18.70
C ARG A 87 3.85 27.89 19.65
N GLU A 88 5.02 28.29 20.15
CA GLU A 88 5.17 29.43 21.05
C GLU A 88 4.99 30.78 20.32
N SER A 89 5.25 30.85 19.01
CA SER A 89 5.17 32.10 18.25
C SER A 89 3.75 32.61 18.02
N GLY A 90 2.75 31.71 17.96
CA GLY A 90 1.38 32.07 17.57
C GLY A 90 1.21 32.53 16.12
N MET A 91 2.27 32.50 15.31
CA MET A 91 2.26 32.95 13.92
C MET A 91 1.60 31.93 12.99
N THR A 92 1.16 32.38 11.81
CA THR A 92 0.84 31.45 10.73
C THR A 92 2.10 30.73 10.25
N LYS A 93 1.93 29.62 9.53
CA LYS A 93 3.05 28.80 9.07
C LYS A 93 3.95 29.60 8.12
N GLU A 94 3.34 30.33 7.19
CA GLU A 94 4.02 31.12 6.16
C GLU A 94 4.82 32.26 6.79
N GLU A 95 4.24 32.97 7.76
CA GLU A 95 4.92 34.03 8.51
C GLU A 95 6.11 33.49 9.31
N PHE A 96 5.94 32.34 9.97
CA PHE A 96 7.00 31.74 10.76
C PHE A 96 8.16 31.26 9.88
N GLU A 97 7.87 30.60 8.75
CA GLU A 97 8.92 30.15 7.81
C GLU A 97 9.67 31.34 7.18
N ALA A 98 9.02 32.48 6.98
CA ALA A 98 9.63 33.70 6.42
C ALA A 98 10.50 34.47 7.44
N THR A 99 10.13 34.49 8.72
CA THR A 99 10.74 35.37 9.72
C THR A 99 11.68 34.64 10.69
N TYR A 100 11.43 33.37 10.99
CA TYR A 100 12.21 32.63 11.97
C TYR A 100 13.40 31.92 11.33
N THR A 101 14.61 32.33 11.70
CA THR A 101 15.85 31.63 11.35
C THR A 101 16.43 30.95 12.58
N ARG A 102 16.79 29.67 12.46
CA ARG A 102 17.43 28.95 13.56
C ARG A 102 18.94 28.96 13.42
N THR A 103 19.63 29.43 14.45
CA THR A 103 21.08 29.24 14.62
C THR A 103 21.36 27.93 15.35
N PHE A 104 22.17 27.07 14.73
CA PHE A 104 22.48 25.74 15.27
C PHE A 104 23.45 25.80 16.45
N ARG A 105 23.15 25.07 17.54
CA ARG A 105 24.05 24.93 18.70
C ARG A 105 24.68 23.53 18.85
N ARG A 106 24.22 22.47 18.15
CA ARG A 106 24.79 21.10 18.24
C ARG A 106 24.62 20.26 16.96
N VAL A 107 25.63 19.42 16.68
CA VAL A 107 25.88 18.57 15.50
C VAL A 107 24.84 17.45 15.24
N ALA A 108 23.63 17.80 14.80
CA ALA A 108 22.65 16.84 14.25
C ALA A 108 22.05 17.32 12.91
N ALA A 109 22.80 18.17 12.19
CA ALA A 109 22.41 18.68 10.89
C ALA A 109 22.94 17.77 9.77
N HIS A 110 22.23 17.76 8.63
CA HIS A 110 22.68 17.18 7.36
C HIS A 110 23.86 17.97 6.73
N ARG A 111 24.17 19.16 7.25
CA ARG A 111 25.21 20.02 6.68
C ARG A 111 26.61 19.53 7.03
N SER A 112 27.51 19.65 6.05
CA SER A 112 28.96 19.59 6.26
C SER A 112 29.34 20.48 7.43
N LEU A 113 30.16 19.94 8.33
CA LEU A 113 30.62 20.64 9.52
C LEU A 113 31.35 21.91 9.07
N ALA A 114 30.83 23.08 9.45
CA ALA A 114 31.63 24.29 9.37
C ALA A 114 32.94 24.06 10.15
N THR A 115 34.06 24.55 9.65
CA THR A 115 35.32 24.52 10.40
C THR A 115 35.24 25.45 11.60
N CYS A 116 36.11 25.23 12.59
CA CYS A 116 36.23 26.13 13.72
C CYS A 116 36.49 27.58 13.25
N ALA A 117 35.81 28.54 13.88
CA ALA A 117 35.96 29.97 13.60
C ALA A 117 37.33 30.54 14.00
N VAL A 118 38.11 29.80 14.81
CA VAL A 118 39.51 30.14 15.06
C VAL A 118 40.31 29.88 13.80
N SER A 119 40.95 30.93 13.27
CA SER A 119 41.72 30.88 12.02
C SER A 119 42.73 29.73 12.02
N ALA A 120 42.79 29.00 10.90
CA ALA A 120 43.64 27.83 10.68
C ALA A 120 43.43 26.63 11.64
N CYS A 121 42.36 26.62 12.44
CA CYS A 121 42.04 25.46 13.26
C CYS A 121 41.36 24.36 12.42
N PRO A 122 41.93 23.14 12.34
CA PRO A 122 41.38 22.04 11.54
C PRO A 122 40.18 21.34 12.20
N GLY A 123 39.83 21.73 13.43
CA GLY A 123 38.75 21.10 14.19
C GLY A 123 37.38 21.45 13.65
N ASP A 124 36.47 20.48 13.62
CA ASP A 124 35.09 20.67 13.21
C ASP A 124 34.33 21.53 14.23
N ALA A 125 33.51 22.47 13.77
CA ALA A 125 32.67 23.28 14.64
C ALA A 125 31.69 22.38 15.41
N PHE A 126 31.82 22.41 16.74
CA PHE A 126 31.00 21.69 17.69
C PHE A 126 29.79 22.53 18.13
N SER A 127 30.02 23.80 18.48
CA SER A 127 28.98 24.71 18.98
C SER A 127 29.42 26.18 18.81
N LEU A 128 28.49 27.05 18.42
CA LEU A 128 28.75 28.48 18.14
C LEU A 128 29.90 28.70 17.13
N GLY A 129 30.02 27.83 16.12
CA GLY A 129 31.12 27.90 15.16
C GLY A 129 32.50 27.51 15.72
N LEU A 130 32.61 27.05 16.97
CA LEU A 130 33.88 26.67 17.59
C LEU A 130 34.00 25.15 17.77
N CYS A 131 35.21 24.59 17.62
CA CYS A 131 35.49 23.19 17.96
C CYS A 131 35.24 22.91 19.45
N LEU A 132 35.18 21.64 19.87
CA LEU A 132 34.84 21.29 21.26
C LEU A 132 35.80 21.93 22.28
N THR A 133 37.09 21.96 21.96
CA THR A 133 38.14 22.52 22.83
C THR A 133 38.02 24.03 22.93
N HIS A 134 37.91 24.74 21.80
CA HIS A 134 37.71 26.19 21.80
C HIS A 134 36.37 26.59 22.42
N TYR A 135 35.29 25.84 22.18
CA TYR A 135 33.99 26.08 22.83
C TYR A 135 34.09 25.96 24.36
N ARG A 136 34.85 24.99 24.90
CA ARG A 136 35.08 24.90 26.35
C ARG A 136 35.90 26.07 26.88
N GLY A 137 36.91 26.51 26.13
CA GLY A 137 37.68 27.71 26.42
C GLY A 137 36.79 28.94 26.50
N TRP A 138 35.95 29.15 25.48
CA TRP A 138 34.97 30.22 25.40
C TRP A 138 33.97 30.17 26.56
N ALA A 139 33.36 29.01 26.82
CA ALA A 139 32.40 28.83 27.91
C ALA A 139 33.00 29.14 29.29
N LYS A 140 34.30 28.91 29.48
CA LYS A 140 35.03 29.27 30.70
C LYS A 140 35.36 30.77 30.75
N ALA A 141 35.76 31.36 29.63
CA ALA A 141 36.07 32.79 29.52
C ALA A 141 34.81 33.66 29.75
N LYS A 142 33.71 33.32 29.09
CA LYS A 142 32.41 34.00 29.25
C LYS A 142 31.90 34.01 30.69
N LYS A 143 32.20 32.97 31.47
CA LYS A 143 31.83 32.92 32.90
C LYS A 143 32.70 33.80 33.80
N ARG A 144 33.87 34.24 33.32
CA ARG A 144 34.87 34.96 34.12
C ARG A 144 34.97 36.44 33.77
N SER A 145 34.49 36.85 32.60
CA SER A 145 34.57 38.22 32.10
C SER A 145 33.52 38.47 31.02
N GLU A 146 33.04 39.72 30.89
CA GLU A 146 32.18 40.18 29.79
C GLU A 146 32.97 40.42 28.50
N ILE A 147 33.64 39.38 28.00
CA ILE A 147 34.33 39.43 26.70
C ILE A 147 33.39 38.93 25.60
N ASP A 148 33.39 39.61 24.45
CA ASP A 148 32.61 39.18 23.29
C ASP A 148 33.27 38.01 22.54
N MET A 149 32.47 37.19 21.86
CA MET A 149 32.95 35.95 21.23
C MET A 149 33.93 36.20 20.08
N PRO A 150 33.70 37.13 19.14
CA PRO A 150 34.66 37.43 18.07
C PRO A 150 36.01 37.90 18.61
N GLU A 151 35.99 38.76 19.64
CA GLU A 151 37.20 39.23 20.32
C GLU A 151 37.96 38.08 21.00
N TRP A 152 37.24 37.19 21.67
CA TRP A 152 37.84 35.99 22.28
C TRP A 152 38.45 35.06 21.23
N VAL A 153 37.75 34.82 20.12
CA VAL A 153 38.18 33.95 19.01
C VAL A 153 39.45 34.47 18.35
N ALA A 154 39.53 35.78 18.09
CA ALA A 154 40.71 36.40 17.49
C ALA A 154 41.99 36.22 18.33
N ARG A 155 41.85 36.00 19.64
CA ARG A 155 42.97 35.76 20.57
C ARG A 155 43.40 34.30 20.68
N GLN A 156 42.68 33.37 20.06
CA GLN A 156 42.98 31.95 20.17
C GLN A 156 43.96 31.47 19.10
N LYS A 157 44.79 30.51 19.48
CA LYS A 157 45.66 29.78 18.55
C LYS A 157 44.94 28.56 17.97
N PRO A 158 45.25 28.17 16.72
CA PRO A 158 44.75 26.92 16.16
C PRO A 158 45.26 25.71 16.96
N LEU A 159 44.48 24.63 16.94
CA LEU A 159 44.89 23.35 17.51
C LEU A 159 45.55 22.49 16.43
N GLY A 160 46.42 21.56 16.84
CA GLY A 160 46.89 20.51 15.94
C GLY A 160 45.72 19.61 15.49
N ALA A 161 45.84 18.98 14.32
CA ALA A 161 44.82 18.06 13.82
C ALA A 161 44.62 16.92 14.83
N ALA A 162 43.45 16.89 15.46
CA ALA A 162 43.11 15.82 16.39
C ALA A 162 42.81 14.55 15.61
N GLU A 163 43.46 13.45 15.98
CA GLU A 163 43.11 12.12 15.48
C GLU A 163 41.63 11.81 15.75
N ARG A 164 40.97 11.15 14.80
CA ARG A 164 39.57 10.75 14.95
C ARG A 164 39.42 9.60 15.93
N CYS A 165 38.21 9.42 16.42
CA CYS A 165 37.83 8.28 17.25
C CYS A 165 38.11 6.98 16.48
N ARG A 166 38.65 5.98 17.19
CA ARG A 166 38.95 4.65 16.64
C ARG A 166 37.72 3.89 16.11
N VAL A 167 36.51 4.24 16.55
CA VAL A 167 35.28 3.64 16.01
C VAL A 167 35.13 4.03 14.54
N PRO A 168 35.10 3.06 13.59
CA PRO A 168 34.98 3.35 12.16
C PRO A 168 33.79 4.26 11.84
N GLY A 169 34.00 5.24 10.96
CA GLY A 169 32.98 6.22 10.56
C GLY A 169 32.61 7.26 11.64
N CYS A 170 33.27 7.26 12.80
CA CYS A 170 33.00 8.27 13.84
C CYS A 170 33.74 9.57 13.53
N SER A 171 32.99 10.64 13.25
CA SER A 171 33.56 11.96 12.98
C SER A 171 34.11 12.68 14.22
N ARG A 172 33.94 12.13 15.43
CA ARG A 172 34.40 12.81 16.64
C ARG A 172 35.89 12.62 16.87
N GLU A 173 36.54 13.65 17.40
CA GLU A 173 37.93 13.60 17.82
C GLU A 173 38.13 12.61 18.98
N ARG A 174 39.28 11.92 18.98
CA ARG A 174 39.70 11.12 20.12
C ARG A 174 39.96 12.04 21.31
N SER A 175 39.61 11.58 22.51
CA SER A 175 39.77 12.39 23.73
C SER A 175 40.41 11.64 24.88
N GLN A 176 40.76 10.36 24.66
CA GLN A 176 41.26 9.43 25.66
C GLN A 176 42.42 8.63 25.04
N ASN A 177 43.33 8.12 25.87
CA ASN A 177 44.54 7.44 25.42
C ASN A 177 44.28 6.12 24.69
N ASN A 178 43.10 5.51 24.88
CA ASN A 178 42.70 4.30 24.16
C ASN A 178 42.12 4.58 22.75
N GLY A 179 42.25 5.81 22.25
CA GLY A 179 41.82 6.20 20.90
C GLY A 179 40.32 6.49 20.76
N LEU A 180 39.54 6.46 21.84
CA LEU A 180 38.09 6.69 21.80
C LEU A 180 37.70 8.16 22.06
N CYS A 181 36.60 8.60 21.45
CA CYS A 181 35.94 9.85 21.85
C CYS A 181 35.26 9.67 23.21
N ARG A 182 34.93 10.78 23.89
CA ARG A 182 34.35 10.75 25.25
C ARG A 182 33.09 9.88 25.35
N THR A 183 32.25 9.87 24.31
CA THR A 183 31.00 9.08 24.30
C THR A 183 31.28 7.60 24.17
N HIS A 184 32.12 7.20 23.20
CA HIS A 184 32.49 5.80 23.01
C HIS A 184 33.32 5.28 24.18
N HIS A 185 34.21 6.08 24.75
CA HIS A 185 34.93 5.71 25.97
C HIS A 185 33.98 5.41 27.14
N ARG A 186 32.92 6.20 27.31
CA ARG A 186 31.91 5.93 28.34
C ARG A 186 31.17 4.62 28.08
N GLN A 187 30.82 4.32 26.83
CA GLN A 187 30.17 3.06 26.47
C GLN A 187 31.09 1.87 26.69
N TRP A 188 32.34 1.95 26.22
CA TRP A 188 33.37 0.95 26.48
C TRP A 188 33.54 0.70 27.97
N ARG A 189 33.62 1.75 28.80
CA ARG A 189 33.68 1.62 30.26
C ARG A 189 32.45 0.98 30.90
N LEU A 190 31.30 0.93 30.25
CA LEU A 190 30.12 0.26 30.77
C LEU A 190 30.10 -1.23 30.38
N GLN A 191 30.71 -1.58 29.25
CA GLN A 191 30.66 -2.93 28.67
C GLN A 191 31.92 -3.75 28.92
N ALA A 192 33.08 -3.11 29.05
CA ALA A 192 34.36 -3.77 29.29
C ALA A 192 34.39 -4.40 30.69
N GLY A 193 34.87 -5.64 30.80
CA GLY A 193 35.08 -6.31 32.08
C GLY A 193 36.20 -5.67 32.90
N GLN A 194 36.36 -6.06 34.16
CA GLN A 194 37.43 -5.52 35.02
C GLN A 194 38.83 -5.85 34.46
N ALA A 195 39.02 -7.03 33.88
CA ALA A 195 40.27 -7.44 33.24
C ALA A 195 40.62 -6.59 32.00
N ASP A 196 39.63 -6.25 31.17
CA ASP A 196 39.81 -5.38 29.98
C ASP A 196 40.21 -3.94 30.33
N ARG A 197 39.91 -3.50 31.56
CA ARG A 197 40.21 -2.14 32.04
C ARG A 197 41.58 -2.02 32.70
N VAL A 198 42.15 -3.13 33.18
CA VAL A 198 43.39 -3.17 33.96
C VAL A 198 44.59 -3.65 33.11
N GLY A 199 44.36 -4.44 32.04
CA GLY A 199 45.38 -4.85 31.06
C GLY A 199 45.68 -3.79 29.99
N ASP A 200 46.13 -4.21 28.79
CA ASP A 200 46.25 -3.33 27.62
C ASP A 200 44.87 -2.87 27.12
N GLY A 201 44.32 -1.88 27.82
CA GLY A 201 43.02 -1.29 27.54
C GLY A 201 42.94 -0.62 26.17
N SER A 202 44.07 -0.38 25.48
CA SER A 202 44.08 0.12 24.10
C SER A 202 43.72 -0.98 23.12
N ALA A 203 44.31 -2.17 23.23
CA ALA A 203 43.99 -3.32 22.37
C ALA A 203 42.56 -3.82 22.62
N ALA A 204 42.12 -3.90 23.88
CA ALA A 204 40.74 -4.27 24.22
C ALA A 204 39.72 -3.25 23.67
N ALA A 205 40.02 -1.95 23.78
CA ALA A 205 39.19 -0.90 23.18
C ALA A 205 39.18 -0.95 21.65
N ALA A 206 40.27 -1.39 20.99
CA ALA A 206 40.32 -1.56 19.55
C ALA A 206 39.35 -2.65 19.08
N ARG A 207 39.43 -3.86 19.64
CA ARG A 207 38.48 -4.96 19.33
C ARG A 207 37.04 -4.57 19.59
N TRP A 208 36.80 -3.86 20.71
CA TRP A 208 35.47 -3.36 21.03
C TRP A 208 34.95 -2.41 19.96
N ALA A 209 35.78 -1.46 19.50
CA ALA A 209 35.43 -0.42 18.55
C ALA A 209 35.01 -0.95 17.16
N GLU A 210 35.56 -2.08 16.72
CA GLU A 210 35.24 -2.71 15.41
C GLU A 210 33.77 -3.15 15.27
N ARG A 211 33.09 -3.38 16.39
CA ARG A 211 31.67 -3.74 16.43
C ARG A 211 30.76 -2.62 16.94
N GLN A 212 31.26 -1.39 17.06
CA GLN A 212 30.43 -0.27 17.51
C GLN A 212 29.92 0.57 16.36
N SER A 213 28.70 1.06 16.50
CA SER A 213 28.20 2.13 15.65
C SER A 213 28.95 3.44 15.94
N PRO A 214 29.23 4.26 14.91
CA PRO A 214 29.65 5.64 15.12
C PRO A 214 28.51 6.47 15.75
N PHE A 215 28.75 7.75 15.98
CA PHE A 215 27.65 8.64 16.38
C PHE A 215 26.70 8.85 15.19
N LEU A 216 25.48 8.28 15.26
CA LEU A 216 24.52 8.29 14.16
C LEU A 216 23.48 9.42 14.30
N ALA A 217 23.55 10.43 13.43
CA ALA A 217 22.47 11.42 13.24
C ALA A 217 21.28 10.77 12.50
N ALA A 218 20.04 11.26 12.64
CA ALA A 218 18.78 10.58 12.22
C ALA A 218 18.76 9.94 10.80
N HIS A 219 19.52 10.49 9.85
CA HIS A 219 19.61 10.03 8.46
C HIS A 219 20.63 8.90 8.24
N MET A 220 21.36 8.48 9.27
CA MET A 220 22.45 7.50 9.16
C MET A 220 22.04 6.12 9.69
N PHE A 221 22.73 5.06 9.30
CA PHE A 221 22.72 3.79 10.04
C PHE A 221 24.06 3.08 9.83
N SER A 222 24.43 2.17 10.73
CA SER A 222 25.64 1.36 10.57
C SER A 222 25.35 -0.11 10.76
N LEU A 223 25.98 -0.95 9.93
CA LEU A 223 25.92 -2.40 10.06
C LEU A 223 27.07 -2.98 10.91
N ALA A 224 28.01 -2.13 11.37
CA ALA A 224 29.15 -2.55 12.19
C ALA A 224 28.79 -3.41 13.43
N PRO A 225 27.66 -3.20 14.13
CA PRO A 225 27.29 -4.06 15.25
C PRO A 225 27.03 -5.52 14.88
N LEU A 226 26.59 -5.80 13.66
CA LEU A 226 26.27 -7.17 13.23
C LEU A 226 27.54 -8.03 13.13
N SER A 227 27.38 -9.35 13.26
CA SER A 227 28.44 -10.33 12.96
C SER A 227 28.82 -10.30 11.48
N ALA A 228 29.98 -10.85 11.10
CA ALA A 228 30.48 -10.78 9.73
C ALA A 228 29.47 -11.31 8.69
N VAL A 229 28.79 -12.42 8.99
CA VAL A 229 27.79 -13.01 8.08
C VAL A 229 26.47 -12.24 8.14
N ALA A 230 26.01 -11.85 9.33
CA ALA A 230 24.81 -11.02 9.47
C ALA A 230 24.94 -9.65 8.76
N ARG A 231 26.15 -9.09 8.64
CA ARG A 231 26.42 -7.90 7.82
C ARG A 231 26.12 -8.15 6.35
N LEU A 232 26.59 -9.27 5.79
CA LEU A 232 26.37 -9.65 4.40
C LEU A 232 24.88 -9.92 4.15
N GLU A 233 24.24 -10.68 5.03
CA GLU A 233 22.81 -10.99 4.98
C GLU A 233 21.96 -9.71 5.05
N MET A 234 22.23 -8.82 6.00
CA MET A 234 21.48 -7.57 6.12
C MET A 234 21.70 -6.67 4.89
N LEU A 235 22.93 -6.58 4.36
CA LEU A 235 23.21 -5.84 3.15
C LEU A 235 22.46 -6.42 1.94
N TYR A 236 22.46 -7.75 1.79
CA TYR A 236 21.70 -8.46 0.76
C TYR A 236 20.21 -8.10 0.82
N VAL A 237 19.61 -8.17 2.01
CA VAL A 237 18.20 -7.78 2.20
C VAL A 237 17.96 -6.33 1.81
N LEU A 238 18.80 -5.40 2.26
CA LEU A 238 18.64 -3.98 1.95
C LEU A 238 18.72 -3.72 0.44
N GLN A 239 19.65 -4.36 -0.26
CA GLN A 239 19.78 -4.26 -1.72
C GLN A 239 18.55 -4.83 -2.44
N ARG A 240 18.09 -6.04 -2.08
CA ARG A 240 16.87 -6.62 -2.67
C ARG A 240 15.64 -5.76 -2.44
N ARG A 241 15.49 -5.16 -1.26
CA ARG A 241 14.39 -4.24 -0.96
C ARG A 241 14.47 -2.98 -1.81
N ASP A 242 15.67 -2.46 -2.01
CA ASP A 242 15.90 -1.27 -2.82
C ASP A 242 15.60 -1.52 -4.31
N GLU A 243 16.08 -2.65 -4.87
CA GLU A 243 15.75 -3.11 -6.23
C GLU A 243 14.24 -3.20 -6.49
N ARG A 244 13.48 -3.55 -5.44
CA ARG A 244 12.01 -3.67 -5.50
C ARG A 244 11.27 -2.34 -5.40
N GLY A 245 11.97 -1.20 -5.30
CA GLY A 245 11.28 0.07 -5.18
C GLY A 245 10.78 0.35 -3.75
N GLN A 246 11.31 -0.28 -2.71
CA GLN A 246 10.98 0.07 -1.31
C GLN A 246 11.88 1.17 -0.75
N ASN A 247 11.32 2.09 0.04
CA ASN A 247 12.12 3.15 0.65
C ASN A 247 12.96 2.63 1.83
N LEU A 248 14.18 3.14 1.96
CA LEU A 248 15.10 2.82 3.04
C LEU A 248 14.90 3.79 4.21
N SER A 249 14.54 3.27 5.39
CA SER A 249 14.42 4.07 6.62
C SER A 249 15.62 3.82 7.53
N PRO A 250 16.55 4.78 7.70
CA PRO A 250 17.70 4.61 8.57
C PRO A 250 17.34 4.31 10.02
N GLN A 251 16.21 4.85 10.51
CA GLN A 251 15.73 4.57 11.87
C GLN A 251 15.27 3.12 12.02
N ALA A 252 14.49 2.60 11.06
CA ALA A 252 14.03 1.21 11.09
C ALA A 252 15.23 0.25 11.03
N VAL A 253 16.20 0.54 10.15
CA VAL A 253 17.42 -0.28 10.02
C VAL A 253 18.21 -0.30 11.32
N ARG A 254 18.36 0.82 12.03
CA ARG A 254 19.02 0.84 13.35
C ARG A 254 18.31 -0.04 14.37
N GLY A 255 16.98 0.01 14.41
CA GLY A 255 16.18 -0.84 15.29
C GLY A 255 16.45 -2.32 15.01
N VAL A 256 16.43 -2.71 13.73
CA VAL A 256 16.71 -4.07 13.29
C VAL A 256 18.15 -4.50 13.63
N VAL A 257 19.15 -3.65 13.36
CA VAL A 257 20.55 -3.93 13.70
C VAL A 257 20.72 -4.18 15.19
N GLY A 258 20.05 -3.40 16.05
CA GLY A 258 20.09 -3.60 17.50
C GLY A 258 19.53 -4.95 17.94
N LEU A 259 18.46 -5.44 17.29
CA LEU A 259 17.83 -6.73 17.60
C LEU A 259 18.64 -7.92 17.05
N LEU A 260 19.37 -7.75 15.95
CA LEU A 260 20.11 -8.81 15.28
C LEU A 260 21.62 -8.84 15.62
N ALA A 261 22.12 -7.89 16.43
CA ALA A 261 23.55 -7.71 16.69
C ALA A 261 24.27 -8.96 17.25
N GLU A 262 23.57 -9.75 18.06
CA GLU A 262 24.12 -10.95 18.69
C GLU A 262 23.98 -12.23 17.84
N LEU A 263 23.30 -12.14 16.69
CA LEU A 263 23.10 -13.30 15.82
C LEU A 263 24.35 -13.56 14.97
N PRO A 264 24.85 -14.81 14.92
CA PRO A 264 25.95 -15.18 14.04
C PRO A 264 25.54 -15.26 12.57
N SER A 265 24.29 -15.63 12.31
CA SER A 265 23.64 -15.61 11.00
C SER A 265 22.14 -15.41 11.23
N ILE A 266 21.54 -14.56 10.39
CA ILE A 266 20.11 -14.30 10.31
C ILE A 266 19.40 -15.52 9.71
N ALA A 267 19.98 -16.16 8.67
CA ALA A 267 19.38 -17.32 7.98
C ALA A 267 19.26 -18.54 8.89
N LEU A 268 20.23 -18.74 9.78
CA LEU A 268 20.29 -19.88 10.69
C LEU A 268 19.90 -19.50 12.12
N ALA A 269 19.26 -18.34 12.31
CA ALA A 269 18.83 -17.90 13.64
C ALA A 269 17.78 -18.84 14.25
N GLY A 270 16.96 -19.51 13.43
CA GLY A 270 15.90 -20.41 13.90
C GLY A 270 15.00 -19.72 14.94
N GLU A 271 14.83 -20.36 16.10
CA GLU A 271 14.08 -19.80 17.24
C GLU A 271 14.77 -18.61 17.92
N ALA A 272 16.06 -18.40 17.70
CA ALA A 272 16.77 -17.23 18.21
C ALA A 272 16.47 -15.95 17.40
N PHE A 273 15.76 -16.06 16.26
CA PHE A 273 15.30 -14.90 15.52
C PHE A 273 14.29 -14.11 16.38
N PRO A 274 14.48 -12.79 16.59
CA PRO A 274 13.65 -12.00 17.49
C PRO A 274 12.21 -11.87 16.97
N ASP A 275 11.23 -11.92 17.88
CA ASP A 275 9.84 -11.63 17.54
C ASP A 275 9.71 -10.13 17.16
N PRO A 276 9.23 -9.81 15.95
CA PRO A 276 9.01 -8.43 15.51
C PRO A 276 8.17 -7.61 16.49
N SER A 277 7.25 -8.23 17.25
CA SER A 277 6.40 -7.53 18.24
C SER A 277 7.21 -6.85 19.36
N GLN A 278 8.44 -7.30 19.60
CA GLN A 278 9.33 -6.75 20.64
C GLN A 278 9.92 -5.37 20.25
N ALA A 279 9.78 -4.95 18.99
CA ALA A 279 10.24 -3.64 18.56
C ALA A 279 9.24 -2.53 18.95
N GLY A 280 9.72 -1.48 19.62
CA GLY A 280 8.92 -0.31 20.00
C GLY A 280 8.58 0.67 18.87
N TYR A 281 9.01 0.41 17.63
CA TYR A 281 8.77 1.27 16.46
C TYR A 281 8.22 0.46 15.29
N GLU A 282 7.04 0.83 14.79
CA GLU A 282 6.31 0.12 13.72
C GLU A 282 7.16 -0.10 12.45
N GLY A 283 7.97 0.89 12.06
CA GLY A 283 8.89 0.74 10.93
C GLY A 283 9.95 -0.35 11.15
N THR A 284 10.41 -0.54 12.39
CA THR A 284 11.31 -1.64 12.75
C THR A 284 10.59 -2.98 12.69
N VAL A 285 9.35 -3.07 13.20
CA VAL A 285 8.52 -4.28 13.13
C VAL A 285 8.37 -4.73 11.67
N SER A 286 7.93 -3.82 10.81
CA SER A 286 7.71 -4.07 9.38
C SER A 286 9.00 -4.48 8.67
N LEU A 287 10.11 -3.80 8.96
CA LEU A 287 11.41 -4.14 8.37
C LEU A 287 11.89 -5.51 8.85
N LEU A 288 11.80 -5.82 10.15
CA LEU A 288 12.27 -7.07 10.73
C LEU A 288 11.51 -8.28 10.17
N SER A 289 10.17 -8.18 10.08
CA SER A 289 9.36 -9.21 9.42
C SER A 289 9.78 -9.42 7.96
N GLY A 290 10.08 -8.33 7.24
CA GLY A 290 10.57 -8.41 5.88
C GLY A 290 11.99 -8.98 5.76
N VAL A 291 12.88 -8.71 6.72
CA VAL A 291 14.26 -9.24 6.77
C VAL A 291 14.24 -10.75 6.90
N ARG A 292 13.46 -11.28 7.85
CA ARG A 292 13.30 -12.74 8.01
C ARG A 292 12.91 -13.38 6.69
N TRP A 293 11.88 -12.82 6.08
CA TRP A 293 11.34 -13.33 4.84
C TRP A 293 12.38 -13.29 3.69
N ASP A 294 13.07 -12.15 3.52
CA ASP A 294 14.00 -11.93 2.40
C ASP A 294 15.21 -12.86 2.51
N ILE A 295 15.65 -13.13 3.74
CA ILE A 295 16.70 -14.09 4.04
C ILE A 295 16.24 -15.53 3.81
N GLU A 296 15.07 -15.93 4.33
CA GLU A 296 14.54 -17.30 4.11
C GLU A 296 14.47 -17.62 2.62
N THR A 297 14.01 -16.67 1.80
CA THR A 297 13.95 -16.86 0.35
C THR A 297 15.32 -16.92 -0.32
N GLY A 298 16.25 -16.04 0.02
CA GLY A 298 17.62 -16.13 -0.50
C GLY A 298 18.27 -17.46 -0.12
N PHE A 299 18.05 -17.90 1.12
CA PHE A 299 18.58 -19.16 1.63
C PHE A 299 17.95 -20.38 0.93
N ASP A 300 16.67 -20.32 0.58
CA ASP A 300 16.03 -21.35 -0.25
C ASP A 300 16.62 -21.43 -1.66
N GLN A 301 16.87 -20.28 -2.28
CA GLN A 301 17.51 -20.21 -3.60
C GLN A 301 18.91 -20.82 -3.56
N PHE A 302 19.70 -20.46 -2.55
CA PHE A 302 21.01 -21.05 -2.28
C PHE A 302 20.93 -22.58 -2.14
N ARG A 303 19.90 -23.10 -1.46
CA ARG A 303 19.66 -24.55 -1.31
C ARG A 303 19.02 -25.22 -2.52
N GLY A 304 18.70 -24.47 -3.59
CA GLY A 304 18.02 -24.99 -4.77
C GLY A 304 16.55 -25.40 -4.53
N VAL A 305 15.91 -24.88 -3.50
CA VAL A 305 14.50 -25.18 -3.18
C VAL A 305 13.60 -24.40 -4.14
N ASP A 306 12.75 -25.12 -4.89
CA ASP A 306 11.76 -24.50 -5.78
C ASP A 306 10.64 -23.81 -4.96
N PRO A 307 10.50 -22.47 -5.01
CA PRO A 307 9.48 -21.74 -4.27
C PRO A 307 8.06 -22.17 -4.63
N ALA A 308 7.83 -22.62 -5.87
CA ALA A 308 6.52 -23.08 -6.34
C ALA A 308 6.15 -24.49 -5.84
N ARG A 309 7.04 -25.16 -5.09
CA ARG A 309 6.77 -26.45 -4.43
C ARG A 309 6.51 -26.31 -2.93
N LYS A 310 6.65 -25.11 -2.37
CA LYS A 310 6.38 -24.86 -0.95
C LYS A 310 4.87 -24.81 -0.68
N LEU A 311 4.49 -25.10 0.56
CA LEU A 311 3.12 -24.92 1.04
C LEU A 311 2.77 -23.44 1.25
N VAL A 312 3.75 -22.60 1.54
CA VAL A 312 3.55 -21.15 1.66
C VAL A 312 4.25 -20.48 0.50
N TRP A 313 3.46 -19.96 -0.44
CA TRP A 313 3.99 -19.19 -1.56
C TRP A 313 4.08 -17.73 -1.17
N ASP A 314 5.27 -17.15 -1.31
CA ASP A 314 5.32 -15.72 -1.57
C ASP A 314 5.12 -15.47 -3.06
N LEU A 315 4.06 -14.73 -3.37
CA LEU A 315 3.76 -14.35 -4.73
C LEU A 315 4.88 -13.51 -5.37
N ARG A 316 5.72 -12.83 -4.58
CA ARG A 316 6.92 -12.12 -5.09
C ARG A 316 7.96 -13.11 -5.63
N THR A 317 8.33 -14.13 -4.85
CA THR A 317 9.31 -15.14 -5.26
C THR A 317 8.78 -16.03 -6.36
N VAL A 318 7.56 -16.54 -6.19
CA VAL A 318 6.95 -17.44 -7.17
C VAL A 318 6.72 -16.74 -8.49
N SER A 319 6.54 -15.41 -8.51
CA SER A 319 6.44 -14.65 -9.76
C SER A 319 7.69 -14.67 -10.64
N GLN A 320 8.85 -15.09 -10.12
CA GLN A 320 10.03 -15.33 -10.96
C GLN A 320 9.84 -16.57 -11.85
N LYS A 321 9.09 -17.57 -11.36
CA LYS A 321 8.73 -18.78 -12.12
C LYS A 321 7.40 -18.63 -12.87
N ILE A 322 6.48 -17.83 -12.33
CA ILE A 322 5.14 -17.57 -12.87
C ILE A 322 4.96 -16.06 -13.09
N PRO A 323 5.52 -15.47 -14.17
CA PRO A 323 5.56 -14.01 -14.36
C PRO A 323 4.19 -13.32 -14.38
N SER A 324 3.14 -14.04 -14.78
CA SER A 324 1.76 -13.54 -14.84
C SER A 324 1.19 -13.13 -13.47
N LEU A 325 1.75 -13.63 -12.36
CA LEU A 325 1.38 -13.19 -11.01
C LEU A 325 1.61 -11.68 -10.80
N LYS A 326 2.50 -11.04 -11.59
CA LYS A 326 2.80 -9.60 -11.56
C LYS A 326 1.76 -8.72 -12.27
N LYS A 327 0.90 -9.29 -13.13
CA LYS A 327 0.05 -8.51 -14.07
C LYS A 327 -1.05 -7.67 -13.40
N THR A 328 -1.45 -7.97 -12.17
CA THR A 328 -2.42 -7.16 -11.42
C THR A 328 -1.70 -6.25 -10.42
N GLN A 329 -1.81 -4.93 -10.65
CA GLN A 329 -1.19 -3.84 -9.89
C GLN A 329 -1.32 -4.04 -8.37
N SER A 330 -0.25 -4.52 -7.69
CA SER A 330 0.02 -4.34 -6.24
C SER A 330 1.07 -5.34 -5.70
N ALA A 331 1.28 -6.48 -6.38
CA ALA A 331 2.09 -7.59 -5.84
C ALA A 331 3.55 -7.26 -5.48
N LEU A 332 4.10 -6.15 -5.98
CA LEU A 332 5.45 -5.68 -5.61
C LEU A 332 5.47 -4.69 -4.42
N ARG A 333 4.32 -4.09 -4.05
CA ARG A 333 4.25 -3.12 -2.95
C ARG A 333 3.81 -3.72 -1.62
N ASN A 334 2.93 -4.72 -1.63
CA ASN A 334 2.47 -5.39 -0.40
C ASN A 334 2.96 -6.85 -0.36
N PRO A 335 3.61 -7.30 0.73
CA PRO A 335 3.91 -8.72 0.91
C PRO A 335 2.57 -9.47 0.99
N SER A 336 2.30 -10.33 0.01
CA SER A 336 1.16 -11.24 0.04
C SER A 336 1.69 -12.67 -0.03
N SER A 337 1.64 -13.36 1.11
CA SER A 337 1.79 -14.80 1.15
C SER A 337 0.46 -15.48 0.87
N LEU A 338 0.52 -16.67 0.30
CA LEU A 338 -0.60 -17.57 0.14
C LEU A 338 -0.23 -18.90 0.76
N ASP A 339 -0.95 -19.28 1.82
CA ASP A 339 -0.72 -20.50 2.55
C ASP A 339 -1.66 -21.61 2.06
N PHE A 340 -1.11 -22.55 1.30
CA PHE A 340 -1.79 -23.74 0.83
C PHE A 340 -1.99 -24.77 1.95
N GLY A 341 -1.32 -24.61 3.10
CA GLY A 341 -1.54 -25.39 4.31
C GLY A 341 -2.94 -25.21 4.90
N GLU A 342 -3.66 -24.12 4.56
CA GLU A 342 -5.08 -23.95 4.91
C GLU A 342 -5.99 -25.02 4.25
N ILE A 343 -5.52 -25.70 3.20
CA ILE A 343 -6.22 -26.80 2.53
C ILE A 343 -5.73 -28.12 3.12
N ARG A 344 -6.58 -28.84 3.85
CA ARG A 344 -6.19 -30.05 4.59
C ARG A 344 -5.94 -31.26 3.69
N GLN A 345 -6.82 -31.51 2.72
CA GLN A 345 -6.74 -32.68 1.84
C GLN A 345 -5.58 -32.52 0.85
N GLY A 346 -4.63 -33.47 0.88
CA GLY A 346 -3.40 -33.42 0.08
C GLY A 346 -3.65 -33.38 -1.43
N TRP A 347 -4.60 -34.17 -1.93
CA TRP A 347 -4.95 -34.20 -3.36
C TRP A 347 -5.50 -32.86 -3.85
N LEU A 348 -6.34 -32.19 -3.05
CA LEU A 348 -6.94 -30.90 -3.41
C LEU A 348 -5.89 -29.79 -3.38
N ARG A 349 -4.95 -29.88 -2.42
CA ARG A 349 -3.83 -28.95 -2.32
C ARG A 349 -2.90 -29.05 -3.53
N GLU A 350 -2.49 -30.27 -3.88
CA GLU A 350 -1.65 -30.51 -5.06
C GLU A 350 -2.36 -30.10 -6.34
N LEU A 351 -3.67 -30.31 -6.46
CA LEU A 351 -4.46 -29.88 -7.61
C LEU A 351 -4.34 -28.37 -7.86
N VAL A 352 -4.59 -27.52 -6.85
CA VAL A 352 -4.52 -26.07 -7.02
C VAL A 352 -3.08 -25.58 -7.26
N MET A 353 -2.09 -26.20 -6.61
CA MET A 353 -0.68 -25.87 -6.83
C MET A 353 -0.19 -26.30 -8.22
N HIS A 354 -0.66 -27.44 -8.73
CA HIS A 354 -0.38 -27.89 -10.09
C HIS A 354 -1.04 -26.97 -11.12
N TRP A 355 -2.33 -26.68 -10.97
CA TRP A 355 -3.06 -25.74 -11.82
C TRP A 355 -2.36 -24.38 -11.93
N ALA A 356 -1.91 -23.83 -10.81
CA ALA A 356 -1.22 -22.55 -10.80
C ALA A 356 0.11 -22.58 -11.58
N ARG A 357 0.87 -23.67 -11.46
CA ARG A 357 2.12 -23.88 -12.20
C ARG A 357 1.89 -24.04 -13.70
N THR A 358 0.83 -24.77 -14.10
CA THR A 358 0.53 -25.08 -15.50
C THR A 358 -0.13 -23.92 -16.23
N THR A 359 -1.11 -23.25 -15.62
CA THR A 359 -1.93 -22.23 -16.29
C THR A 359 -1.40 -20.80 -16.15
N SER A 360 -0.44 -20.59 -15.24
CA SER A 360 0.15 -19.27 -14.97
C SER A 360 -0.90 -18.17 -14.74
N PRO A 361 -1.73 -18.26 -13.69
CA PRO A 361 -2.82 -17.31 -13.42
C PRO A 361 -2.30 -15.95 -12.93
N SER A 362 -3.19 -14.95 -12.88
CA SER A 362 -2.89 -13.68 -12.17
C SER A 362 -2.92 -13.88 -10.64
N SER A 363 -2.28 -13.00 -9.87
CA SER A 363 -2.30 -13.13 -8.39
C SER A 363 -3.68 -12.95 -7.78
N LYS A 364 -4.60 -12.24 -8.45
CA LYS A 364 -6.01 -12.16 -8.05
C LYS A 364 -6.70 -13.50 -8.27
N ASP A 365 -6.52 -14.07 -9.45
CA ASP A 365 -7.17 -15.32 -9.86
C ASP A 365 -6.69 -16.52 -9.04
N LEU A 366 -5.38 -16.60 -8.77
CA LEU A 366 -4.81 -17.60 -7.87
C LEU A 366 -5.42 -17.55 -6.46
N ARG A 367 -5.56 -16.35 -5.89
CA ARG A 367 -6.18 -16.17 -4.57
C ARG A 367 -7.65 -16.59 -4.57
N GLU A 368 -8.38 -16.30 -5.63
CA GLU A 368 -9.78 -16.68 -5.75
C GLU A 368 -9.95 -18.21 -5.78
N HIS A 369 -9.12 -18.92 -6.54
CA HIS A 369 -9.11 -20.40 -6.60
C HIS A 369 -8.68 -21.03 -5.27
N VAL A 370 -7.60 -20.56 -4.64
CA VAL A 370 -7.17 -21.09 -3.33
C VAL A 370 -8.26 -20.91 -2.29
N TRP A 371 -8.93 -19.75 -2.23
CA TRP A 371 -10.04 -19.57 -1.29
C TRP A 371 -11.24 -20.46 -1.60
N ALA A 372 -11.53 -20.75 -2.87
CA ALA A 372 -12.56 -21.72 -3.23
C ALA A 372 -12.20 -23.13 -2.71
N CYS A 373 -10.94 -23.54 -2.85
CA CYS A 373 -10.43 -24.79 -2.29
C CYS A 373 -10.46 -24.80 -0.76
N VAL A 374 -10.18 -23.69 -0.07
CA VAL A 374 -10.26 -23.61 1.40
C VAL A 374 -11.70 -23.82 1.88
N ILE A 375 -12.70 -23.25 1.19
CA ILE A 375 -14.12 -23.49 1.52
C ILE A 375 -14.48 -24.96 1.34
N ALA A 376 -14.12 -25.55 0.20
CA ALA A 376 -14.36 -26.97 -0.07
C ALA A 376 -13.63 -27.89 0.92
N SER A 377 -12.38 -27.56 1.26
CA SER A 377 -11.55 -28.32 2.20
C SER A 377 -12.17 -28.39 3.59
N ARG A 378 -12.68 -27.27 4.10
CA ARG A 378 -13.40 -27.21 5.38
C ARG A 378 -14.70 -28.02 5.33
N ALA A 379 -15.41 -28.00 4.21
CA ALA A 379 -16.62 -28.81 4.04
C ALA A 379 -16.30 -30.32 4.07
N LEU A 380 -15.23 -30.74 3.40
CA LEU A 380 -14.75 -32.12 3.38
C LEU A 380 -14.23 -32.58 4.75
N GLU A 381 -13.56 -31.71 5.49
CA GLU A 381 -13.05 -32.01 6.83
C GLU A 381 -14.18 -32.43 7.80
N LEU A 382 -15.38 -31.88 7.62
CA LEU A 382 -16.56 -32.23 8.42
C LEU A 382 -17.22 -33.55 7.98
N ARG A 383 -16.76 -34.17 6.89
CA ARG A 383 -17.30 -35.45 6.38
C ARG A 383 -16.61 -36.65 7.04
N PRO A 384 -17.28 -37.81 7.12
CA PRO A 384 -16.63 -39.05 7.54
C PRO A 384 -15.38 -39.35 6.68
N GLY A 385 -14.23 -39.52 7.32
CA GLY A 385 -12.95 -39.74 6.64
C GLY A 385 -12.25 -38.46 6.14
N GLY A 386 -12.80 -37.27 6.44
CA GLY A 386 -12.14 -35.98 6.20
C GLY A 386 -11.90 -35.60 4.74
N GLY A 387 -12.35 -36.44 3.79
CA GLY A 387 -12.10 -36.28 2.35
C GLY A 387 -10.64 -36.48 1.91
N ASP A 388 -9.80 -37.10 2.74
CA ASP A 388 -8.37 -37.32 2.42
C ASP A 388 -8.17 -38.36 1.30
N ASP A 389 -9.07 -39.33 1.19
CA ASP A 389 -9.06 -40.38 0.17
C ASP A 389 -10.00 -40.00 -0.99
N PRO A 390 -9.46 -39.54 -2.15
CA PRO A 390 -10.27 -39.11 -3.28
C PRO A 390 -11.10 -40.23 -3.90
N GLY A 391 -10.70 -41.51 -3.74
CA GLY A 391 -11.42 -42.68 -4.25
C GLY A 391 -12.69 -43.01 -3.48
N LYS A 392 -12.81 -42.53 -2.24
CA LYS A 392 -13.99 -42.74 -1.38
C LYS A 392 -15.03 -41.63 -1.48
N LEU A 393 -14.70 -40.51 -2.12
CA LEU A 393 -15.59 -39.35 -2.22
C LEU A 393 -16.86 -39.68 -3.02
N GLN A 394 -17.98 -39.13 -2.58
CA GLN A 394 -19.30 -39.42 -3.12
C GLN A 394 -20.07 -38.16 -3.47
N PHE A 395 -21.25 -38.36 -4.06
CA PHE A 395 -22.19 -37.29 -4.38
C PHE A 395 -22.54 -36.41 -3.18
N SER A 396 -22.71 -37.02 -1.99
CA SER A 396 -23.04 -36.30 -0.76
C SER A 396 -21.94 -35.34 -0.28
N ASP A 397 -20.68 -35.62 -0.62
CA ASP A 397 -19.55 -34.74 -0.31
C ASP A 397 -19.55 -33.51 -1.22
N VAL A 398 -19.94 -33.67 -2.50
CA VAL A 398 -20.17 -32.54 -3.41
C VAL A 398 -21.32 -31.67 -2.90
N THR A 399 -22.41 -32.29 -2.42
CA THR A 399 -23.53 -31.56 -1.81
C THR A 399 -23.07 -30.72 -0.62
N ALA A 400 -22.28 -31.30 0.29
CA ALA A 400 -21.73 -30.59 1.44
C ALA A 400 -20.81 -29.41 1.04
N ILE A 401 -19.99 -29.57 0.00
CA ILE A 401 -19.17 -28.47 -0.54
C ILE A 401 -20.03 -27.34 -1.07
N VAL A 402 -21.09 -27.65 -1.83
CA VAL A 402 -22.00 -26.64 -2.37
C VAL A 402 -22.76 -25.92 -1.26
N ASP A 403 -23.19 -26.64 -0.22
CA ASP A 403 -23.81 -26.04 0.98
C ASP A 403 -22.85 -25.12 1.73
N ALA A 404 -21.56 -25.49 1.81
CA ALA A 404 -20.52 -24.62 2.37
C ALA A 404 -20.34 -23.35 1.51
N PHE A 405 -20.39 -23.45 0.18
CA PHE A 405 -20.39 -22.26 -0.68
C PHE A 405 -21.63 -21.39 -0.46
N ARG A 406 -22.83 -21.96 -0.30
CA ARG A 406 -24.07 -21.20 -0.05
C ARG A 406 -24.00 -20.35 1.22
N THR A 407 -23.24 -20.79 2.21
CA THR A 407 -23.14 -20.14 3.54
C THR A 407 -21.81 -19.45 3.81
N ALA A 408 -20.89 -19.43 2.84
CA ALA A 408 -19.56 -18.89 3.01
C ALA A 408 -19.57 -17.39 3.35
N ARG A 409 -18.64 -16.98 4.23
CA ARG A 409 -18.45 -15.59 4.67
C ARG A 409 -17.01 -15.14 4.46
N GLY A 410 -16.82 -13.83 4.32
CA GLY A 410 -15.51 -13.20 4.25
C GLY A 410 -14.73 -13.31 5.57
N ARG A 411 -13.41 -13.02 5.54
CA ARG A 411 -12.52 -13.07 6.72
C ARG A 411 -13.00 -12.25 7.93
N GLN A 412 -13.78 -11.19 7.71
CA GLN A 412 -14.36 -10.33 8.75
C GLN A 412 -15.82 -10.68 9.07
N GLY A 413 -16.32 -11.86 8.66
CA GLY A 413 -17.70 -12.29 8.90
C GLY A 413 -18.76 -11.71 7.95
N LYS A 414 -18.36 -10.82 7.02
CA LYS A 414 -19.24 -10.24 6.00
C LYS A 414 -19.81 -11.31 5.06
N VAL A 415 -21.11 -11.26 4.81
CA VAL A 415 -21.79 -12.14 3.84
C VAL A 415 -21.30 -11.83 2.43
N TYR A 416 -21.00 -12.87 1.64
CA TYR A 416 -20.66 -12.69 0.23
C TYR A 416 -21.90 -12.44 -0.62
N ALA A 417 -21.74 -11.61 -1.65
CA ALA A 417 -22.75 -11.48 -2.68
C ALA A 417 -23.02 -12.82 -3.37
N SER A 418 -24.27 -13.08 -3.76
CA SER A 418 -24.66 -14.33 -4.42
C SER A 418 -23.83 -14.59 -5.70
N THR A 419 -23.54 -13.53 -6.45
CA THR A 419 -22.69 -13.56 -7.66
C THR A 419 -21.26 -13.98 -7.36
N THR A 420 -20.73 -13.58 -6.20
CA THR A 420 -19.40 -13.96 -5.75
C THR A 420 -19.36 -15.43 -5.36
N LEU A 421 -20.40 -15.93 -4.68
CA LEU A 421 -20.52 -17.34 -4.32
C LEU A 421 -20.63 -18.24 -5.55
N VAL A 422 -21.48 -17.87 -6.52
CA VAL A 422 -21.61 -18.57 -7.81
C VAL A 422 -20.28 -18.60 -8.55
N LYS A 423 -19.57 -17.47 -8.62
CA LYS A 423 -18.25 -17.40 -9.26
C LYS A 423 -17.23 -18.33 -8.58
N ARG A 424 -17.15 -18.31 -7.25
CA ARG A 424 -16.20 -19.15 -6.49
C ARG A 424 -16.49 -20.63 -6.63
N ALA A 425 -17.76 -21.03 -6.55
CA ALA A 425 -18.15 -22.40 -6.79
C ALA A 425 -17.80 -22.83 -8.23
N GLY A 426 -18.04 -21.95 -9.22
CA GLY A 426 -17.59 -22.14 -10.59
C GLY A 426 -16.08 -22.40 -10.68
N GLN A 427 -15.25 -21.53 -10.10
CA GLN A 427 -13.79 -21.69 -10.07
C GLN A 427 -13.34 -23.01 -9.43
N PHE A 428 -14.03 -23.49 -8.40
CA PHE A 428 -13.75 -24.78 -7.81
C PHE A 428 -14.05 -25.95 -8.77
N PHE A 429 -15.19 -25.91 -9.46
CA PHE A 429 -15.53 -26.95 -10.43
C PHE A 429 -14.66 -26.89 -11.69
N ASP A 430 -14.31 -25.70 -12.17
CA ASP A 430 -13.37 -25.52 -13.27
C ASP A 430 -11.99 -26.13 -12.92
N LEU A 431 -11.57 -26.04 -11.66
CA LEU A 431 -10.35 -26.67 -11.17
C LEU A 431 -10.45 -28.21 -11.17
N LEU A 432 -11.60 -28.78 -10.80
CA LEU A 432 -11.82 -30.23 -10.88
C LEU A 432 -11.82 -30.71 -12.33
N ASP A 433 -12.47 -29.98 -13.23
CA ASP A 433 -12.49 -30.29 -14.66
C ASP A 433 -11.08 -30.22 -15.26
N PHE A 434 -10.29 -29.22 -14.88
CA PHE A 434 -8.88 -29.15 -15.22
C PHE A 434 -8.10 -30.37 -14.69
N GLY A 435 -8.26 -30.71 -13.41
CA GLY A 435 -7.56 -31.85 -12.80
C GLY A 435 -7.88 -33.19 -13.46
N ARG A 436 -9.13 -33.40 -13.90
CA ARG A 436 -9.53 -34.59 -14.66
C ARG A 436 -8.92 -34.61 -16.06
N ARG A 437 -8.79 -33.45 -16.73
CA ARG A 437 -8.17 -33.36 -18.08
C ARG A 437 -6.66 -33.61 -18.04
N GLU A 438 -5.98 -33.15 -16.99
CA GLU A 438 -4.53 -33.32 -16.81
C GLU A 438 -4.12 -34.66 -16.18
N GLY A 439 -5.09 -35.52 -15.81
CA GLY A 439 -4.82 -36.80 -15.15
C GLY A 439 -4.36 -36.69 -13.69
N VAL A 440 -4.41 -35.49 -13.10
CA VAL A 440 -4.01 -35.25 -11.69
C VAL A 440 -5.06 -35.79 -10.70
N LEU A 441 -6.27 -36.06 -11.19
CA LEU A 441 -7.40 -36.57 -10.41
C LEU A 441 -7.87 -37.95 -10.87
N ASP A 442 -6.98 -38.80 -11.39
CA ASP A 442 -7.34 -40.15 -11.83
C ASP A 442 -7.89 -41.04 -10.70
N ASP A 443 -7.40 -40.83 -9.47
CA ASP A 443 -7.90 -41.51 -8.27
C ASP A 443 -9.22 -40.91 -7.73
N LEU A 444 -9.70 -39.80 -8.31
CA LEU A 444 -10.94 -39.17 -7.85
C LEU A 444 -12.15 -39.95 -8.33
N SER A 445 -12.89 -40.48 -7.35
CA SER A 445 -14.14 -41.20 -7.53
C SER A 445 -15.03 -40.60 -8.62
N SER A 446 -15.51 -41.46 -9.53
CA SER A 446 -16.48 -41.09 -10.55
C SER A 446 -17.83 -40.64 -9.98
N ARG A 447 -18.11 -40.97 -8.71
CA ARG A 447 -19.32 -40.53 -7.99
C ARG A 447 -19.20 -39.10 -7.45
N PHE A 448 -17.99 -38.53 -7.41
CA PHE A 448 -17.76 -37.14 -7.02
C PHE A 448 -17.98 -36.21 -8.23
N VAL A 449 -19.26 -35.97 -8.55
CA VAL A 449 -19.68 -35.24 -9.74
C VAL A 449 -20.70 -34.15 -9.41
N ARG A 450 -20.62 -33.01 -10.11
CA ARG A 450 -21.58 -31.92 -10.01
C ARG A 450 -22.87 -32.29 -10.76
N HIS A 451 -24.02 -32.19 -10.09
CA HIS A 451 -25.32 -32.26 -10.74
C HIS A 451 -25.85 -30.86 -11.02
N PRO A 452 -26.18 -30.49 -12.27
CA PRO A 452 -26.65 -29.15 -12.62
C PRO A 452 -27.83 -28.67 -11.76
N ASP A 453 -28.81 -29.53 -11.49
CA ASP A 453 -30.00 -29.11 -10.73
C ASP A 453 -29.80 -29.08 -9.21
N HIS A 454 -29.14 -30.10 -8.62
CA HIS A 454 -28.94 -30.18 -7.16
C HIS A 454 -27.79 -29.30 -6.65
N HIS A 455 -26.74 -29.13 -7.46
CA HIS A 455 -25.51 -28.40 -7.11
C HIS A 455 -25.48 -27.01 -7.74
N THR A 456 -26.60 -26.30 -7.62
CA THR A 456 -26.75 -24.90 -8.04
C THR A 456 -26.87 -23.96 -6.85
N ILE A 457 -26.19 -22.82 -6.95
CA ILE A 457 -26.34 -21.69 -6.01
C ILE A 457 -27.27 -20.70 -6.70
N LYS A 458 -28.42 -20.39 -6.08
CA LYS A 458 -29.36 -19.43 -6.62
C LYS A 458 -28.69 -18.07 -6.71
N LYS A 459 -28.59 -17.54 -7.92
CA LYS A 459 -28.17 -16.16 -8.14
C LYS A 459 -29.35 -15.28 -7.74
N VAL A 460 -29.30 -14.76 -6.53
CA VAL A 460 -30.12 -13.61 -6.14
C VAL A 460 -29.45 -12.42 -6.80
N ASP A 461 -29.97 -11.91 -7.91
CA ASP A 461 -29.44 -10.65 -8.44
C ASP A 461 -29.62 -9.62 -7.31
N GLU A 462 -28.54 -9.16 -6.68
CA GLU A 462 -28.63 -8.12 -5.64
C GLU A 462 -29.20 -6.82 -6.23
N ASN A 463 -29.16 -6.67 -7.56
CA ASN A 463 -29.90 -5.63 -8.28
C ASN A 463 -31.42 -5.87 -8.32
N ASP A 464 -31.90 -7.10 -8.11
CA ASP A 464 -33.33 -7.41 -7.95
C ASP A 464 -33.76 -7.25 -6.47
N GLU A 465 -32.83 -7.18 -5.52
CA GLU A 465 -33.12 -6.78 -4.13
C GLU A 465 -32.89 -5.27 -3.90
N GLU A 466 -32.01 -4.62 -4.68
CA GLU A 466 -32.01 -3.16 -4.92
C GLU A 466 -33.04 -2.77 -6.00
N ILE A 467 -34.25 -3.36 -5.96
CA ILE A 467 -35.45 -2.68 -6.50
C ILE A 467 -35.68 -1.47 -5.59
N GLY A 468 -34.87 -0.43 -5.79
CA GLY A 468 -35.30 0.91 -5.45
C GLY A 468 -36.55 1.15 -6.26
N LYS A 469 -37.71 1.26 -5.59
CA LYS A 469 -38.95 1.72 -6.22
C LYS A 469 -38.62 2.91 -7.11
N ALA A 470 -39.23 2.95 -8.30
CA ALA A 470 -39.19 4.14 -9.16
C ALA A 470 -39.31 5.41 -8.30
N ILE A 471 -38.42 6.37 -8.52
CA ILE A 471 -38.55 7.68 -7.88
C ILE A 471 -39.88 8.27 -8.35
N PRO A 472 -40.80 8.65 -7.44
CA PRO A 472 -42.10 9.20 -7.82
C PRO A 472 -41.95 10.43 -8.71
N GLU A 473 -42.88 10.63 -9.65
CA GLU A 473 -42.81 11.75 -10.59
C GLU A 473 -42.84 13.11 -9.86
N ALA A 474 -43.52 13.21 -8.71
CA ALA A 474 -43.48 14.40 -7.87
C ALA A 474 -42.07 14.72 -7.32
N VAL A 475 -41.28 13.70 -7.01
CA VAL A 475 -39.90 13.87 -6.55
C VAL A 475 -38.99 14.19 -7.74
N ILE A 476 -39.19 13.58 -8.91
CA ILE A 476 -38.46 13.95 -10.14
C ILE A 476 -38.66 15.42 -10.49
N ARG A 477 -39.89 15.94 -10.41
CA ARG A 477 -40.16 17.37 -10.64
C ARG A 477 -39.39 18.26 -9.65
N GLN A 478 -39.31 17.88 -8.38
CA GLN A 478 -38.51 18.61 -7.39
C GLN A 478 -37.01 18.54 -7.69
N LEU A 479 -36.52 17.40 -8.16
CA LEU A 479 -35.13 17.25 -8.60
C LEU A 479 -34.82 18.15 -9.80
N ASP A 480 -35.69 18.15 -10.82
CA ASP A 480 -35.54 19.00 -12.01
C ASP A 480 -35.50 20.49 -11.65
N GLN A 481 -36.33 20.93 -10.69
CA GLN A 481 -36.29 22.30 -10.16
C GLN A 481 -34.95 22.66 -9.51
N HIS A 482 -34.13 21.68 -9.12
CA HIS A 482 -32.83 21.87 -8.47
C HIS A 482 -31.65 21.43 -9.34
N VAL A 483 -31.85 21.23 -10.65
CA VAL A 483 -30.79 20.84 -11.60
C VAL A 483 -29.62 21.83 -11.63
N ARG A 484 -29.85 23.09 -11.24
CA ARG A 484 -28.79 24.11 -11.10
C ARG A 484 -27.73 23.77 -10.03
N LEU A 485 -28.09 23.00 -9.00
CA LEU A 485 -27.17 22.59 -7.93
C LEU A 485 -26.28 21.41 -8.34
N LEU A 486 -26.57 20.82 -9.48
CA LEU A 486 -25.95 19.60 -9.96
C LEU A 486 -24.51 19.89 -10.41
N GLY A 487 -23.54 19.25 -9.74
CA GLY A 487 -22.10 19.45 -9.95
C GLY A 487 -21.47 20.56 -9.10
N LYS A 488 -22.28 21.35 -8.38
CA LYS A 488 -21.80 22.49 -7.58
C LYS A 488 -20.79 22.03 -6.53
N ASP A 489 -19.64 22.72 -6.49
CA ASP A 489 -18.52 22.46 -5.58
C ASP A 489 -17.94 21.03 -5.65
N PHE A 490 -18.26 20.27 -6.70
CA PHE A 490 -17.80 18.89 -6.85
C PHE A 490 -16.48 18.83 -7.63
N PRO A 491 -15.37 18.37 -7.02
CA PRO A 491 -14.09 18.30 -7.70
C PRO A 491 -14.05 17.12 -8.69
N TYR A 492 -13.66 17.38 -9.94
CA TYR A 492 -13.45 16.35 -10.95
C TYR A 492 -12.21 16.64 -11.78
N GLY A 493 -11.06 16.16 -11.30
CA GLY A 493 -9.76 16.40 -11.93
C GLY A 493 -9.39 17.88 -11.93
N GLU A 494 -8.80 18.34 -13.02
CA GLU A 494 -8.45 19.75 -13.26
C GLU A 494 -9.53 20.47 -14.09
N LEU A 495 -10.71 19.86 -14.29
CA LEU A 495 -11.77 20.48 -15.08
C LEU A 495 -12.32 21.74 -14.37
N PRO A 496 -12.60 22.82 -15.13
CA PRO A 496 -13.25 24.00 -14.59
C PRO A 496 -14.62 23.66 -13.96
N PRO A 497 -15.02 24.32 -12.85
CA PRO A 497 -16.29 24.05 -12.18
C PRO A 497 -17.51 24.08 -13.10
N GLU A 498 -17.57 25.02 -14.05
CA GLU A 498 -18.70 25.11 -14.98
C GLU A 498 -18.76 23.97 -15.99
N ALA A 499 -17.60 23.44 -16.40
CA ALA A 499 -17.54 22.25 -17.23
C ALA A 499 -18.03 21.02 -16.46
N VAL A 500 -17.66 20.90 -15.18
CA VAL A 500 -18.15 19.82 -14.31
C VAL A 500 -19.68 19.92 -14.13
N ASN A 501 -20.21 21.12 -13.90
CA ASN A 501 -21.65 21.37 -13.81
C ASN A 501 -22.38 20.93 -15.08
N ALA A 502 -21.93 21.41 -16.25
CA ALA A 502 -22.53 21.07 -17.53
C ALA A 502 -22.49 19.57 -17.80
N MET A 503 -21.32 18.94 -17.65
CA MET A 503 -21.12 17.50 -17.85
C MET A 503 -22.08 16.67 -17.01
N LEU A 504 -22.16 16.95 -15.71
CA LEU A 504 -22.98 16.16 -14.80
C LEU A 504 -24.47 16.40 -15.03
N ARG A 505 -24.87 17.63 -15.40
CA ARG A 505 -26.26 17.95 -15.78
C ARG A 505 -26.68 17.14 -16.99
N THR A 506 -25.84 17.10 -18.03
CA THR A 506 -26.09 16.29 -19.22
C THR A 506 -26.15 14.80 -18.87
N ALA A 507 -25.27 14.29 -18.00
CA ALA A 507 -25.32 12.90 -17.55
C ALA A 507 -26.65 12.56 -16.84
N TYR A 508 -27.16 13.46 -16.00
CA TYR A 508 -28.46 13.31 -15.35
C TYR A 508 -29.63 13.32 -16.35
N VAL A 509 -29.66 14.29 -17.27
CA VAL A 509 -30.70 14.38 -18.32
C VAL A 509 -30.74 13.09 -19.13
N VAL A 510 -29.58 12.59 -19.56
CA VAL A 510 -29.51 11.34 -20.32
C VAL A 510 -29.98 10.14 -19.48
N LEU A 511 -29.59 10.02 -18.21
CA LEU A 511 -30.08 8.95 -17.33
C LEU A 511 -31.62 8.98 -17.21
N ARG A 512 -32.18 10.15 -16.94
CA ARG A 512 -33.61 10.38 -16.72
C ARG A 512 -34.43 10.12 -17.99
N ASP A 513 -33.97 10.62 -19.13
CA ASP A 513 -34.75 10.65 -20.37
C ASP A 513 -34.64 9.38 -21.21
N THR A 514 -33.68 8.49 -20.88
CA THR A 514 -33.41 7.31 -21.72
C THR A 514 -33.53 5.99 -20.96
N GLY A 515 -33.50 6.03 -19.63
CA GLY A 515 -33.48 4.84 -18.78
C GLY A 515 -32.30 3.90 -19.06
N ARG A 516 -31.21 4.37 -19.67
CA ARG A 516 -30.01 3.54 -19.90
C ARG A 516 -29.30 3.20 -18.59
N ARG A 517 -28.53 2.10 -18.58
CA ARG A 517 -27.76 1.76 -17.37
C ARG A 517 -26.70 2.83 -17.11
N PRO A 518 -26.33 3.10 -15.84
CA PRO A 518 -25.30 4.08 -15.51
C PRO A 518 -23.98 3.86 -16.25
N ALA A 519 -23.55 2.60 -16.42
CA ALA A 519 -22.34 2.26 -17.18
C ALA A 519 -22.48 2.51 -18.69
N GLU A 520 -23.70 2.40 -19.24
CA GLU A 520 -23.98 2.64 -20.66
C GLU A 520 -24.01 4.16 -20.93
N VAL A 521 -24.58 4.95 -20.03
CA VAL A 521 -24.54 6.43 -20.10
C VAL A 521 -23.12 6.95 -19.94
N ALA A 522 -22.40 6.50 -18.90
CA ALA A 522 -21.07 6.98 -18.62
C ALA A 522 -20.06 6.65 -19.74
N GLY A 523 -20.33 5.60 -20.53
CA GLY A 523 -19.52 5.18 -21.67
C GLY A 523 -20.09 5.56 -23.03
N LEU A 524 -20.98 6.56 -23.12
CA LEU A 524 -21.45 7.07 -24.41
C LEU A 524 -20.30 7.62 -25.25
N ASP A 525 -20.33 7.33 -26.54
CA ASP A 525 -19.38 7.87 -27.50
C ASP A 525 -19.66 9.35 -27.75
N LEU A 526 -18.65 10.10 -28.21
CA LEU A 526 -18.79 11.52 -28.49
C LEU A 526 -19.79 11.78 -29.63
N ASP A 527 -19.89 10.87 -30.59
CA ASP A 527 -20.81 10.90 -31.74
C ASP A 527 -22.14 10.15 -31.46
N CYS A 528 -22.62 10.18 -30.22
CA CYS A 528 -23.80 9.42 -29.79
C CYS A 528 -25.15 9.90 -30.34
N LEU A 529 -25.20 10.93 -31.19
CA LEU A 529 -26.43 11.46 -31.77
C LEU A 529 -26.48 11.20 -33.28
N GLU A 530 -27.54 10.53 -33.74
CA GLU A 530 -27.83 10.27 -35.14
C GLU A 530 -29.16 10.95 -35.50
N PHE A 531 -29.19 11.76 -36.56
CA PHE A 531 -30.43 12.36 -37.06
C PHE A 531 -30.92 11.54 -38.25
N ASP A 532 -32.11 10.97 -38.14
CA ASP A 532 -32.70 10.11 -39.17
C ASP A 532 -34.21 10.32 -39.23
N ASN A 533 -34.76 10.43 -40.45
CA ASN A 533 -36.19 10.61 -40.72
C ASN A 533 -36.91 11.71 -39.90
N GLY A 534 -36.23 12.82 -39.59
CA GLY A 534 -36.82 13.96 -38.88
C GLY A 534 -36.74 13.87 -37.35
N GLU A 535 -36.18 12.79 -36.80
CA GLU A 535 -36.02 12.59 -35.36
C GLU A 535 -34.55 12.32 -34.99
N TYR A 536 -34.17 12.72 -33.77
CA TYR A 536 -32.85 12.38 -33.22
C TYR A 536 -32.90 11.06 -32.47
N GLN A 537 -31.88 10.23 -32.69
CA GLN A 537 -31.68 8.95 -32.04
C GLN A 537 -30.39 8.97 -31.23
N LEU A 538 -30.46 8.53 -29.97
CA LEU A 538 -29.29 8.24 -29.15
C LEU A 538 -28.71 6.87 -29.55
N VAL A 539 -27.43 6.86 -29.93
CA VAL A 539 -26.65 5.66 -30.23
C VAL A 539 -25.87 5.23 -28.98
N TRP A 540 -26.04 3.98 -28.52
CA TRP A 540 -25.30 3.46 -27.37
C TRP A 540 -24.87 1.99 -27.49
N HIS A 541 -24.06 1.53 -26.54
CA HIS A 541 -23.62 0.15 -26.41
C HIS A 541 -24.23 -0.56 -25.19
N ASN A 542 -25.04 -1.61 -25.40
CA ASN A 542 -25.51 -2.48 -24.31
C ASN A 542 -24.41 -3.47 -23.93
N THR A 543 -23.56 -3.05 -22.99
CA THR A 543 -22.41 -3.83 -22.53
C THR A 543 -22.82 -5.13 -21.82
N LYS A 544 -23.86 -5.11 -20.97
CA LYS A 544 -24.35 -6.33 -20.26
C LYS A 544 -24.88 -7.36 -21.26
N GLY A 545 -25.62 -6.89 -22.26
CA GLY A 545 -26.24 -7.71 -23.29
C GLY A 545 -25.30 -8.08 -24.44
N ARG A 546 -24.06 -7.54 -24.46
CA ARG A 546 -23.07 -7.66 -25.54
C ARG A 546 -23.62 -7.25 -26.92
N ARG A 547 -24.46 -6.22 -26.97
CA ARG A 547 -25.03 -5.67 -28.21
C ARG A 547 -24.58 -4.23 -28.38
N ARG A 548 -24.01 -3.88 -29.52
CA ARG A 548 -23.43 -2.55 -29.78
C ARG A 548 -24.33 -1.74 -30.73
N ARG A 549 -24.16 -0.41 -30.73
CA ARG A 549 -24.82 0.54 -31.66
C ARG A 549 -26.34 0.38 -31.70
N ARG A 550 -26.96 0.36 -30.52
CA ARG A 550 -28.43 0.40 -30.36
C ARG A 550 -28.89 1.84 -30.52
N ARG A 551 -30.14 2.02 -30.93
CA ARG A 551 -30.75 3.33 -31.19
C ARG A 551 -31.99 3.51 -30.33
N LEU A 552 -32.23 4.76 -29.94
CA LEU A 552 -33.44 5.18 -29.22
C LEU A 552 -33.82 6.59 -29.62
N PRO A 553 -35.06 6.82 -30.07
CA PRO A 553 -35.59 8.16 -30.25
C PRO A 553 -35.48 8.96 -28.95
N VAL A 554 -34.95 10.18 -29.04
CA VAL A 554 -34.82 11.10 -27.89
C VAL A 554 -35.44 12.45 -28.23
N HIS A 555 -35.98 13.13 -27.22
CA HIS A 555 -36.58 14.45 -27.39
C HIS A 555 -35.51 15.52 -27.66
N GLN A 556 -35.91 16.60 -28.34
CA GLN A 556 -35.02 17.71 -28.68
C GLN A 556 -34.31 18.30 -27.45
N GLN A 557 -34.98 18.37 -26.29
CA GLN A 557 -34.35 18.86 -25.05
C GLN A 557 -33.17 18.01 -24.59
N THR A 558 -33.24 16.68 -24.74
CA THR A 558 -32.12 15.78 -24.42
C THR A 558 -30.97 15.97 -25.42
N VAL A 559 -31.30 16.22 -26.69
CA VAL A 559 -30.33 16.51 -27.76
C VAL A 559 -29.60 17.82 -27.47
N ASP A 560 -30.33 18.87 -27.10
CA ASP A 560 -29.76 20.19 -26.79
C ASP A 560 -28.80 20.08 -25.61
N ALA A 561 -29.19 19.38 -24.53
CA ALA A 561 -28.31 19.15 -23.38
C ALA A 561 -27.01 18.38 -23.74
N ILE A 562 -27.07 17.46 -24.70
CA ILE A 562 -25.88 16.76 -25.20
C ILE A 562 -25.02 17.71 -26.05
N LYS A 563 -25.62 18.49 -26.94
CA LYS A 563 -24.91 19.42 -27.83
C LYS A 563 -24.23 20.55 -27.04
N ASP A 564 -24.92 21.15 -26.07
CA ASP A 564 -24.37 22.18 -25.20
C ASP A 564 -23.12 21.66 -24.46
N TRP A 565 -23.19 20.41 -23.97
CA TRP A 565 -22.03 19.79 -23.34
C TRP A 565 -20.92 19.46 -24.35
N GLN A 566 -21.24 18.96 -25.55
CA GLN A 566 -20.24 18.72 -26.60
C GLN A 566 -19.47 20.00 -26.93
N GLU A 567 -20.14 21.15 -27.01
CA GLU A 567 -19.53 22.45 -27.27
C GLU A 567 -18.58 22.87 -26.14
N ILE A 568 -19.02 22.82 -24.88
CA ILE A 568 -18.17 23.12 -23.72
C ILE A 568 -16.97 22.17 -23.67
N ARG A 569 -17.21 20.87 -23.87
CA ARG A 569 -16.19 19.81 -23.85
C ARG A 569 -15.12 20.01 -24.90
N ALA A 570 -15.46 20.53 -26.08
CA ALA A 570 -14.52 20.75 -27.18
C ALA A 570 -13.40 21.75 -26.81
N GLY A 571 -13.64 22.65 -25.85
CA GLY A 571 -12.66 23.61 -25.36
C GLY A 571 -11.79 23.12 -24.18
N LEU A 572 -11.95 21.86 -23.73
CA LEU A 572 -11.24 21.32 -22.58
C LEU A 572 -9.96 20.58 -22.99
N ASP A 573 -8.92 20.72 -22.17
CA ASP A 573 -7.73 19.88 -22.26
C ASP A 573 -8.01 18.52 -21.58
N LEU A 574 -8.17 17.48 -22.39
CA LEU A 574 -8.62 16.15 -21.95
C LEU A 574 -7.57 15.09 -22.27
N PRO A 575 -7.45 14.04 -21.44
CA PRO A 575 -6.58 12.90 -21.76
C PRO A 575 -6.95 12.23 -23.10
N ASP A 576 -5.96 11.95 -23.95
CA ASP A 576 -6.14 11.35 -25.29
C ASP A 576 -7.01 10.10 -25.27
N ASN A 577 -6.86 9.26 -24.25
CA ASN A 577 -7.58 8.00 -24.10
C ASN A 577 -9.09 8.17 -23.81
N SER A 578 -9.55 9.41 -23.64
CA SER A 578 -10.95 9.78 -23.39
C SER A 578 -11.58 10.64 -24.49
N ALA A 579 -10.80 10.97 -25.54
CA ALA A 579 -11.22 11.86 -26.62
C ALA A 579 -12.48 11.38 -27.35
N GLU A 580 -12.66 10.07 -27.50
CA GLU A 580 -13.80 9.45 -28.20
C GLU A 580 -15.09 9.37 -27.36
N HIS A 581 -15.07 9.74 -26.07
CA HIS A 581 -16.22 9.57 -25.17
C HIS A 581 -16.88 10.89 -24.78
N LEU A 582 -18.22 10.90 -24.75
CA LEU A 582 -19.02 12.07 -24.36
C LEU A 582 -18.69 12.52 -22.92
N PHE A 583 -18.55 11.58 -21.99
CA PHE A 583 -18.18 11.86 -20.60
C PHE A 583 -16.73 11.43 -20.35
N PRO A 584 -15.75 12.36 -20.36
CA PRO A 584 -14.34 12.01 -20.32
C PRO A 584 -13.90 11.51 -18.93
N ALA A 585 -12.80 10.75 -18.90
CA ALA A 585 -12.08 10.44 -17.67
C ALA A 585 -11.08 11.55 -17.33
N ILE A 586 -10.79 11.73 -16.04
CA ILE A 586 -9.78 12.70 -15.56
C ILE A 586 -8.38 12.10 -15.39
N THR A 587 -8.18 10.83 -15.75
CA THR A 587 -6.86 10.17 -15.68
C THR A 587 -6.69 9.23 -16.87
N ASN A 588 -5.45 9.00 -17.28
CA ASN A 588 -5.09 7.99 -18.30
C ASN A 588 -5.38 6.53 -17.92
N ARG A 589 -6.01 6.27 -16.76
CA ARG A 589 -6.34 4.90 -16.30
C ARG A 589 -7.66 4.37 -16.86
N TYR A 590 -8.61 5.26 -17.13
CA TYR A 590 -9.95 4.93 -17.61
C TYR A 590 -10.23 5.72 -18.89
N ARG A 591 -11.14 5.22 -19.73
CA ARG A 591 -11.48 5.89 -21.00
C ARG A 591 -12.60 6.91 -20.85
N HIS A 592 -13.49 6.72 -19.89
CA HIS A 592 -14.66 7.58 -19.69
C HIS A 592 -14.97 7.72 -18.19
N LEU A 593 -15.98 8.53 -17.87
CA LEU A 593 -16.48 8.73 -16.52
C LEU A 593 -16.74 7.39 -15.83
N ASP A 594 -16.20 7.21 -14.62
CA ASP A 594 -16.46 6.03 -13.82
C ASP A 594 -17.84 6.10 -13.13
N THR A 595 -18.55 4.97 -13.13
CA THR A 595 -19.87 4.83 -12.51
C THR A 595 -19.88 5.07 -10.99
N GLY A 596 -18.75 4.87 -10.32
CA GLY A 596 -18.58 5.21 -8.91
C GLY A 596 -18.57 6.72 -8.67
N TYR A 597 -17.93 7.49 -9.56
CA TYR A 597 -18.01 8.95 -9.53
C TYR A 597 -19.43 9.46 -9.81
N LEU A 598 -20.08 8.91 -10.84
CA LEU A 598 -21.49 9.24 -11.17
C LEU A 598 -22.41 8.99 -9.96
N SER A 599 -22.25 7.86 -9.28
CA SER A 599 -23.00 7.54 -8.05
C SER A 599 -22.73 8.52 -6.91
N ARG A 600 -21.47 8.88 -6.69
CA ARG A 600 -21.09 9.84 -5.63
C ARG A 600 -21.68 11.22 -5.89
N PHE A 601 -21.64 11.67 -7.14
CA PHE A 601 -22.17 12.96 -7.53
C PHE A 601 -23.69 13.01 -7.36
N ILE A 602 -24.46 12.03 -7.86
CA ILE A 602 -25.93 12.03 -7.73
C ILE A 602 -26.35 12.08 -6.26
N ARG A 603 -25.66 11.33 -5.39
CA ARG A 603 -25.89 11.38 -3.94
C ARG A 603 -25.57 12.75 -3.36
N SER A 604 -24.40 13.31 -3.68
CA SER A 604 -24.01 14.64 -3.22
C SER A 604 -25.01 15.73 -3.65
N TRP A 605 -25.56 15.62 -4.86
CA TRP A 605 -26.58 16.54 -5.35
C TRP A 605 -27.91 16.37 -4.61
N ALA A 606 -28.40 15.13 -4.46
CA ALA A 606 -29.60 14.85 -3.68
C ALA A 606 -29.49 15.36 -2.23
N ASP A 607 -28.30 15.22 -1.63
CA ASP A 607 -27.99 15.71 -0.28
C ASP A 607 -27.93 17.24 -0.20
N SER A 608 -27.56 17.91 -1.29
CA SER A 608 -27.50 19.38 -1.36
C SER A 608 -28.87 20.07 -1.46
N ILE A 609 -29.92 19.34 -1.83
CA ILE A 609 -31.26 19.90 -1.97
C ILE A 609 -31.86 20.12 -0.57
N PRO A 610 -32.33 21.33 -0.21
CA PRO A 610 -32.80 21.60 1.14
C PRO A 610 -33.99 20.74 1.58
N VAL A 611 -35.01 20.63 0.72
CA VAL A 611 -36.26 19.90 1.00
C VAL A 611 -36.61 19.02 -0.21
N LEU A 612 -36.92 17.76 0.07
CA LEU A 612 -37.47 16.81 -0.89
C LEU A 612 -38.67 16.14 -0.21
N GLU A 613 -39.86 16.39 -0.74
CA GLU A 613 -41.13 15.88 -0.22
C GLU A 613 -41.55 14.61 -0.97
N SER A 614 -42.02 13.62 -0.24
CA SER A 614 -42.63 12.40 -0.79
C SER A 614 -44.12 12.62 -1.08
N GLU A 615 -44.75 11.69 -1.80
CA GLU A 615 -46.21 11.72 -2.04
C GLU A 615 -47.01 11.22 -0.81
N GLU A 616 -46.34 10.67 0.20
CA GLU A 616 -46.96 10.19 1.43
C GLU A 616 -47.22 11.36 2.38
N LEU A 617 -48.45 11.48 2.88
CA LEU A 617 -48.84 12.53 3.83
C LEU A 617 -48.65 12.06 5.28
N GLY A 618 -48.13 12.94 6.11
CA GLY A 618 -48.04 12.77 7.56
C GLY A 618 -49.40 12.91 8.24
N ARG A 619 -49.42 12.67 9.55
CA ARG A 619 -50.65 12.75 10.38
C ARG A 619 -51.29 14.14 10.40
N ASP A 620 -50.53 15.16 10.07
CA ASP A 620 -50.94 16.57 10.00
C ASP A 620 -51.32 17.01 8.57
N GLY A 621 -51.31 16.09 7.60
CA GLY A 621 -51.61 16.37 6.20
C GLY A 621 -50.46 17.00 5.40
N THR A 622 -49.27 17.13 5.99
CA THR A 622 -48.07 17.62 5.28
C THR A 622 -47.31 16.49 4.59
N PRO A 623 -46.71 16.70 3.41
CA PRO A 623 -45.87 15.68 2.77
C PRO A 623 -44.68 15.26 3.64
N LEU A 624 -44.47 13.96 3.81
CA LEU A 624 -43.33 13.43 4.56
C LEU A 624 -42.02 13.64 3.76
N PRO A 625 -40.86 13.83 4.43
CA PRO A 625 -39.57 13.89 3.74
C PRO A 625 -39.28 12.63 2.94
N PHE A 626 -38.82 12.80 1.70
CA PHE A 626 -38.40 11.69 0.85
C PHE A 626 -37.05 11.12 1.29
N ASP A 627 -36.97 9.79 1.34
CA ASP A 627 -35.72 9.07 1.63
C ASP A 627 -34.71 9.22 0.49
N ARG A 628 -33.71 10.08 0.70
CA ARG A 628 -32.66 10.40 -0.28
C ARG A 628 -31.80 9.21 -0.66
N THR A 629 -31.73 8.16 0.17
CA THR A 629 -30.96 6.95 -0.17
C THR A 629 -31.51 6.22 -1.40
N LYS A 630 -32.78 6.48 -1.75
CA LYS A 630 -33.45 5.98 -2.96
C LYS A 630 -33.09 6.76 -4.23
N ILE A 631 -32.31 7.85 -4.12
CA ILE A 631 -31.85 8.65 -5.26
C ILE A 631 -30.43 8.21 -5.64
N PHE A 632 -30.35 7.32 -6.61
CA PHE A 632 -29.08 6.79 -7.14
C PHE A 632 -29.19 6.56 -8.66
N PRO A 633 -28.07 6.48 -9.41
CA PRO A 633 -28.11 6.46 -10.87
C PRO A 633 -29.00 5.38 -11.50
N TYR A 634 -29.09 4.18 -10.89
CA TYR A 634 -29.90 3.10 -11.43
C TYR A 634 -31.41 3.31 -11.18
N ALA A 635 -31.80 4.11 -10.18
CA ALA A 635 -33.20 4.42 -9.90
C ALA A 635 -33.89 5.15 -11.07
N PHE A 636 -33.16 6.00 -11.83
CA PHE A 636 -33.70 6.67 -13.01
C PHE A 636 -34.10 5.71 -14.13
N ARG A 637 -33.45 4.55 -14.23
CA ARG A 637 -33.85 3.48 -15.15
C ARG A 637 -35.22 2.90 -14.76
N HIS A 638 -35.45 2.67 -13.46
CA HIS A 638 -36.73 2.21 -12.96
C HIS A 638 -37.82 3.28 -13.14
N THR A 639 -37.53 4.53 -12.79
CA THR A 639 -38.44 5.66 -13.01
C THR A 639 -38.83 5.80 -14.47
N PHE A 640 -37.87 5.73 -15.39
CA PHE A 640 -38.14 5.78 -16.82
C PHE A 640 -39.10 4.64 -17.24
N CYS A 641 -38.81 3.40 -16.84
CA CYS A 641 -39.67 2.25 -17.17
C CYS A 641 -41.08 2.42 -16.59
N GLN A 642 -41.17 2.80 -15.32
CA GLN A 642 -42.44 2.99 -14.61
C GLN A 642 -43.28 4.09 -15.24
N ARG A 643 -42.68 5.23 -15.62
CA ARG A 643 -43.38 6.34 -16.28
C ARG A 643 -44.09 5.90 -17.55
N TYR A 644 -43.43 5.10 -18.39
CA TYR A 644 -44.05 4.58 -19.62
C TYR A 644 -45.07 3.46 -19.33
N ALA A 645 -44.85 2.64 -18.29
CA ALA A 645 -45.84 1.67 -17.84
C ALA A 645 -47.12 2.34 -17.33
N ASP A 646 -46.99 3.40 -16.53
CA ASP A 646 -48.10 4.21 -16.02
C ASP A 646 -48.84 4.93 -17.15
N ALA A 647 -48.13 5.30 -18.23
CA ALA A 647 -48.72 5.84 -19.45
C ALA A 647 -49.41 4.77 -20.33
N GLY A 648 -49.45 3.51 -19.89
CA GLY A 648 -50.14 2.42 -20.58
C GLY A 648 -49.36 1.81 -21.76
N VAL A 649 -48.04 2.01 -21.85
CA VAL A 649 -47.24 1.40 -22.93
C VAL A 649 -47.22 -0.13 -22.79
N PRO A 650 -47.51 -0.89 -23.86
CA PRO A 650 -47.53 -2.35 -23.79
C PRO A 650 -46.18 -2.95 -23.36
N LEU A 651 -46.24 -4.04 -22.58
CA LEU A 651 -45.06 -4.70 -22.00
C LEU A 651 -43.97 -5.07 -23.03
N HIS A 652 -44.36 -5.55 -24.21
CA HIS A 652 -43.40 -5.91 -25.26
C HIS A 652 -42.69 -4.69 -25.86
N VAL A 653 -43.36 -3.53 -25.91
CA VAL A 653 -42.77 -2.26 -26.33
C VAL A 653 -41.81 -1.73 -25.26
N LEU A 654 -42.21 -1.80 -23.98
CA LEU A 654 -41.32 -1.50 -22.85
C LEU A 654 -40.08 -2.40 -22.83
N GLN A 655 -40.25 -3.70 -23.08
CA GLN A 655 -39.15 -4.66 -23.14
C GLN A 655 -38.14 -4.27 -24.23
N ALA A 656 -38.63 -3.87 -25.41
CA ALA A 656 -37.80 -3.39 -26.50
C ALA A 656 -37.10 -2.06 -26.15
N LEU A 657 -37.83 -1.12 -25.54
CA LEU A 657 -37.33 0.18 -25.09
C LEU A 657 -36.20 0.01 -24.07
N MET A 658 -36.38 -0.87 -23.09
CA MET A 658 -35.40 -1.17 -22.03
C MET A 658 -34.28 -2.12 -22.49
N ASP A 659 -34.39 -2.67 -23.71
CA ASP A 659 -33.47 -3.64 -24.30
C ASP A 659 -33.28 -4.89 -23.41
N HIS A 660 -34.37 -5.39 -22.80
CA HIS A 660 -34.41 -6.57 -21.94
C HIS A 660 -34.49 -7.89 -22.75
N ARG A 661 -33.92 -8.98 -22.21
CA ARG A 661 -33.97 -10.33 -22.84
C ARG A 661 -35.18 -11.17 -22.42
N SER A 662 -35.71 -10.94 -21.21
CA SER A 662 -36.88 -11.65 -20.68
C SER A 662 -38.01 -10.66 -20.37
N ALA A 663 -39.25 -11.12 -20.55
CA ALA A 663 -40.45 -10.41 -20.12
C ALA A 663 -40.52 -10.31 -18.59
N ASP A 664 -40.02 -11.31 -17.86
CA ASP A 664 -40.03 -11.34 -16.39
C ASP A 664 -39.25 -10.15 -15.79
N THR A 665 -38.11 -9.78 -16.39
CA THR A 665 -37.31 -8.62 -15.96
C THR A 665 -37.97 -7.27 -16.29
N THR A 666 -39.02 -7.27 -17.11
CA THR A 666 -39.77 -6.06 -17.47
C THR A 666 -41.06 -5.96 -16.65
N ALA A 667 -41.57 -7.09 -16.16
CA ALA A 667 -42.74 -7.19 -15.29
C ALA A 667 -42.39 -7.09 -13.79
N ALA A 668 -41.13 -7.36 -13.42
CA ALA A 668 -40.55 -7.12 -12.10
C ALA A 668 -40.06 -5.68 -11.96
#